data_AF-A0A6L6HPM7-F1
#
_entry.id   AF-A0A6L6HPM7-F1
#
_cell.length_a   1.000
_cell.length_b   1.000
_cell.length_c   1.000
_cell.angle_alpha   90.00
_cell.angle_beta   90.00
_cell.angle_gamma   90.00
#
_symmetry.space_group_name_H-M   'P 1'
#
loop_
_entity.id
_entity.type
_entity.pdbx_description
1 polymer ?
#
loop_
_entity_poly.entity_id
_entity_poly.type
_entity_poly.pdbx_seq_one_letter_code
_entity_poly.pdbx_strand_id
1 'polypeptide(L)'
;MDCADPSFNSSMADWRAVSFATRYVTVVDQPDLVTTLDGETLDPQLRGYVMQKLRGGQDLAVLNDPLTGEPVRDGAGRPLVVRLDGKPSDTAGMANMVGWRTAAGLRIAHGGSVAQVLDALSGAFPEVNVLRLDLNAPTARSAAAADWAAFARAAAERGYRLIIQNSDGELAGGYVRDRPGAHILGADQLGPADALDQPDGPWKINRVLRDWQVMLAWFARPENAAILEAVAGWELINEPMAYGKGPKAGRLYSRHIADLVGALDWGGKRILVGGLGASAQFADLDHDMIRQAAGPALVWSVHMYPGWVTPGHPDPGRTGFETQICKRLGALRDSGDDILITETQLHTASGSLSPLGTDKRAITSFNMARELPWLAEQGIGFTWWPPTGRKSELLHWNGRHGGYGVSVESAAFAHWGWSRASGPGLFREAWATGGDDAAAVSPQAASDRDRLTDGVGDAHGLIFGMEGNDSLQGHAGTDMLYGGADDDVLAGDGGDDWLFGDRGDDVIEGGEGDDVLIDPEGGNRMAGGPGDDHLEGSGLLDGGAGADRLIAANAAATTLTGGDGPDLFMPPPEGEVTITDFSPAEDRIDWTLLGPGFRCDLGVARQGQDTLLSWGKLRVRLVGADWGPGEGCAR
;
A
#
# COMPACT_ATOMS: atom_id res chain seq x y z
N MET A 1 -5.39 -3.49 23.12
CA MET A 1 -4.27 -2.97 23.93
C MET A 1 -4.17 -1.51 23.61
N ASP A 2 -4.01 -0.69 24.63
CA ASP A 2 -3.62 0.70 24.50
C ASP A 2 -2.10 0.70 24.73
N CYS A 3 -1.31 0.92 23.69
CA CYS A 3 0.14 0.99 23.84
C CYS A 3 0.48 2.48 23.82
N ALA A 4 0.87 3.02 24.98
CA ALA A 4 1.20 4.45 25.13
C ALA A 4 2.43 4.90 24.29
N ASP A 5 3.13 3.95 23.66
CA ASP A 5 4.23 4.14 22.72
C ASP A 5 4.22 2.94 21.73
N PRO A 6 4.03 3.17 20.42
CA PRO A 6 4.02 2.14 19.39
C PRO A 6 5.42 1.79 18.84
N SER A 7 6.53 2.01 19.56
CA SER A 7 7.87 1.68 19.04
C SER A 7 8.14 0.17 18.87
N PHE A 8 8.66 -0.27 17.72
CA PHE A 8 9.15 -1.65 17.47
C PHE A 8 10.65 -1.67 17.16
N ASN A 9 11.29 -2.83 17.31
CA ASN A 9 12.72 -3.00 17.04
C ASN A 9 12.95 -4.24 16.16
N SER A 10 12.70 -4.08 14.86
CA SER A 10 12.90 -5.10 13.82
C SER A 10 14.14 -4.76 12.97
N SER A 11 14.74 -5.75 12.30
CA SER A 11 15.91 -5.54 11.41
C SER A 11 15.59 -5.73 9.92
N MET A 12 14.31 -5.56 9.56
CA MET A 12 13.77 -5.92 8.26
C MET A 12 13.51 -4.71 7.33
N ALA A 13 13.83 -3.47 7.73
CA ALA A 13 13.59 -2.28 6.89
C ALA A 13 14.23 -2.37 5.48
N ASP A 14 15.38 -3.05 5.37
CA ASP A 14 16.04 -3.29 4.09
C ASP A 14 15.41 -4.41 3.25
N TRP A 15 14.33 -5.05 3.72
CA TRP A 15 13.57 -6.06 2.97
C TRP A 15 12.43 -5.38 2.22
N ARG A 16 12.79 -4.74 1.10
CA ARG A 16 11.86 -4.10 0.17
C ARG A 16 11.37 -5.14 -0.82
N ALA A 17 10.18 -5.67 -0.56
CA ALA A 17 9.71 -6.89 -1.20
C ALA A 17 8.50 -6.68 -2.12
N VAL A 18 8.41 -7.48 -3.19
CA VAL A 18 7.23 -7.54 -4.07
C VAL A 18 6.71 -8.96 -4.17
N SER A 19 5.40 -9.16 -4.01
CA SER A 19 4.77 -10.48 -4.21
C SER A 19 4.42 -10.74 -5.67
N PHE A 20 4.65 -11.98 -6.10
CA PHE A 20 4.14 -12.51 -7.35
C PHE A 20 3.22 -13.71 -7.03
N ALA A 21 1.95 -13.63 -7.44
CA ALA A 21 0.98 -14.70 -7.19
C ALA A 21 0.78 -15.60 -8.43
N THR A 22 0.58 -16.91 -8.30
CA THR A 22 0.42 -17.82 -9.46
C THR A 22 -1.04 -18.08 -9.88
N ARG A 23 -1.32 -18.27 -11.17
CA ARG A 23 -2.58 -18.75 -11.77
C ARG A 23 -2.29 -19.62 -12.99
N TYR A 24 -2.91 -20.79 -13.07
CA TYR A 24 -2.87 -21.61 -14.29
C TYR A 24 -3.69 -21.00 -15.43
N VAL A 25 -3.08 -20.84 -16.59
CA VAL A 25 -3.71 -20.39 -17.84
C VAL A 25 -3.36 -21.37 -18.97
N THR A 26 -4.28 -21.53 -19.93
CA THR A 26 -4.01 -22.30 -21.14
C THR A 26 -3.50 -21.37 -22.24
N VAL A 27 -2.38 -21.72 -22.83
CA VAL A 27 -1.67 -20.94 -23.86
C VAL A 27 -1.50 -21.73 -25.15
N VAL A 28 -1.25 -21.01 -26.24
CA VAL A 28 -0.78 -21.60 -27.50
C VAL A 28 0.69 -21.98 -27.37
N ASP A 29 1.01 -23.27 -27.37
CA ASP A 29 2.39 -23.78 -27.32
C ASP A 29 2.93 -24.10 -28.73
N GLN A 30 2.09 -24.67 -29.59
CA GLN A 30 2.44 -25.01 -30.98
C GLN A 30 1.38 -24.41 -31.91
N PRO A 31 1.57 -23.14 -32.35
CA PRO A 31 0.58 -22.40 -33.15
C PRO A 31 0.16 -23.12 -34.43
N ASP A 32 1.07 -23.89 -35.03
CA ASP A 32 0.87 -24.68 -36.23
C ASP A 32 -0.12 -25.85 -36.05
N LEU A 33 -0.38 -26.27 -34.81
CA LEU A 33 -1.36 -27.30 -34.48
C LEU A 33 -2.71 -26.73 -34.05
N VAL A 34 -2.82 -25.41 -33.88
CA VAL A 34 -4.06 -24.74 -33.48
C VAL A 34 -4.75 -24.16 -34.71
N THR A 35 -6.04 -24.45 -34.87
CA THR A 35 -6.83 -24.01 -36.02
C THR A 35 -7.81 -22.90 -35.65
N THR A 36 -7.85 -21.84 -36.46
CA THR A 36 -8.82 -20.75 -36.34
C THR A 36 -10.22 -21.21 -36.74
N LEU A 37 -11.24 -20.41 -36.44
CA LEU A 37 -12.63 -20.69 -36.83
C LEU A 37 -12.78 -20.87 -38.36
N ASP A 38 -11.99 -20.11 -39.13
CA ASP A 38 -11.98 -20.07 -40.59
C ASP A 38 -11.10 -21.19 -41.23
N GLY A 39 -10.44 -22.02 -40.41
CA GLY A 39 -9.70 -23.20 -40.87
C GLY A 39 -8.21 -22.97 -41.16
N GLU A 40 -7.67 -21.83 -40.76
CA GLU A 40 -6.26 -21.48 -40.93
C GLU A 40 -5.43 -21.88 -39.70
N THR A 41 -4.15 -22.19 -39.89
CA THR A 41 -3.19 -22.37 -38.79
C THR A 41 -2.81 -21.02 -38.20
N LEU A 42 -2.54 -20.97 -36.89
CA LEU A 42 -2.10 -19.73 -36.25
C LEU A 42 -0.71 -19.31 -36.73
N ASP A 43 -0.49 -17.99 -36.75
CA ASP A 43 0.83 -17.42 -36.95
C ASP A 43 1.80 -17.91 -35.85
N PRO A 44 3.01 -18.39 -36.20
CA PRO A 44 4.02 -18.80 -35.22
C PRO A 44 4.34 -17.76 -34.13
N GLN A 45 4.16 -16.46 -34.42
CA GLN A 45 4.33 -15.37 -33.46
C GLN A 45 3.30 -15.39 -32.34
N LEU A 46 2.18 -16.09 -32.53
CA LEU A 46 1.13 -16.25 -31.53
C LEU A 46 1.43 -17.35 -30.50
N ARG A 47 2.62 -17.96 -30.55
CA ARG A 47 3.09 -18.80 -29.44
C ARG A 47 3.10 -17.99 -28.16
N GLY A 48 2.64 -18.61 -27.09
CA GLY A 48 2.49 -18.01 -25.79
C GLY A 48 1.09 -17.50 -25.54
N TYR A 49 0.31 -17.00 -26.52
CA TYR A 49 -0.94 -16.24 -26.31
C TYR A 49 -2.01 -16.99 -25.49
N VAL A 50 -2.73 -16.28 -24.61
CA VAL A 50 -3.69 -16.90 -23.68
C VAL A 50 -5.04 -17.07 -24.33
N MET A 51 -5.57 -18.25 -24.09
CA MET A 51 -6.89 -18.62 -24.49
C MET A 51 -7.95 -18.22 -23.44
N GLN A 52 -8.98 -17.50 -23.87
CA GLN A 52 -10.19 -17.27 -23.08
C GLN A 52 -11.37 -18.05 -23.67
N LYS A 53 -11.79 -19.11 -22.97
CA LYS A 53 -12.95 -19.92 -23.39
C LYS A 53 -14.22 -19.07 -23.36
N LEU A 54 -14.99 -19.12 -24.44
CA LEU A 54 -16.29 -18.45 -24.53
C LEU A 54 -17.34 -19.22 -23.72
N ARG A 55 -18.24 -18.50 -23.03
CA ARG A 55 -19.32 -19.13 -22.24
C ARG A 55 -20.46 -19.58 -23.16
N GLY A 56 -20.85 -20.85 -23.04
CA GLY A 56 -22.02 -21.42 -23.71
C GLY A 56 -21.67 -22.40 -24.82
N GLY A 57 -21.51 -23.68 -24.46
CA GLY A 57 -21.73 -24.87 -25.31
C GLY A 57 -20.89 -25.08 -26.59
N GLN A 58 -20.12 -24.10 -27.05
CA GLN A 58 -19.25 -24.23 -28.21
C GLN A 58 -17.81 -24.27 -27.72
N ASP A 59 -17.04 -25.27 -28.17
CA ASP A 59 -15.62 -25.42 -27.86
C ASP A 59 -14.81 -24.42 -28.70
N LEU A 60 -15.02 -23.14 -28.38
CA LEU A 60 -14.38 -21.99 -29.01
C LEU A 60 -13.72 -21.14 -27.94
N ALA A 61 -12.61 -20.54 -28.31
CA ALA A 61 -11.95 -19.56 -27.50
C ALA A 61 -11.45 -18.38 -28.30
N VAL A 62 -11.43 -17.23 -27.64
CA VAL A 62 -10.74 -16.05 -28.16
C VAL A 62 -9.30 -16.13 -27.69
N LEU A 63 -8.37 -15.94 -28.62
CA LEU A 63 -6.98 -15.67 -28.26
C LEU A 63 -6.88 -14.22 -27.85
N ASN A 64 -6.36 -13.98 -26.66
CA ASN A 64 -6.09 -12.63 -26.23
C ASN A 64 -4.60 -12.39 -26.27
N ASP A 65 -4.26 -11.21 -26.78
CA ASP A 65 -3.03 -10.58 -26.36
C ASP A 65 -3.04 -10.55 -24.84
N PRO A 66 -1.95 -10.98 -24.25
CA PRO A 66 -2.05 -11.38 -22.87
C PRO A 66 -1.20 -10.55 -21.91
N LEU A 67 -0.37 -9.68 -22.47
CA LEU A 67 0.13 -8.50 -21.78
C LEU A 67 -1.02 -7.48 -21.63
N THR A 68 -1.80 -7.28 -22.68
CA THR A 68 -2.88 -6.27 -22.69
C THR A 68 -4.25 -6.82 -22.29
N GLY A 69 -4.45 -8.15 -22.35
CA GLY A 69 -5.75 -8.79 -22.15
C GLY A 69 -6.72 -8.65 -23.33
N GLU A 70 -6.38 -7.83 -24.34
CA GLU A 70 -7.19 -7.54 -25.52
C GLU A 70 -7.26 -8.73 -26.49
N PRO A 71 -8.37 -8.95 -27.21
CA PRO A 71 -8.43 -9.98 -28.24
C PRO A 71 -7.40 -9.75 -29.35
N VAL A 72 -6.65 -10.79 -29.72
CA VAL A 72 -5.89 -10.81 -30.98
C VAL A 72 -6.87 -10.59 -32.12
N ARG A 73 -6.51 -9.79 -33.12
CA ARG A 73 -7.40 -9.50 -34.25
C ARG A 73 -6.81 -10.02 -35.56
N ASP A 74 -7.67 -10.53 -36.43
CA ASP A 74 -7.31 -10.91 -37.80
C ASP A 74 -7.07 -9.67 -38.69
N GLY A 75 -6.70 -9.90 -39.96
CA GLY A 75 -6.47 -8.82 -40.94
C GLY A 75 -7.71 -7.96 -41.25
N ALA A 76 -8.89 -8.38 -40.82
CA ALA A 76 -10.15 -7.62 -40.93
C ALA A 76 -10.54 -6.93 -39.61
N GLY A 77 -9.70 -7.02 -38.57
CA GLY A 77 -9.94 -6.41 -37.26
C GLY A 77 -10.89 -7.21 -36.35
N ARG A 78 -11.25 -8.44 -36.68
CA ARG A 78 -12.14 -9.29 -35.88
C ARG A 78 -11.35 -10.10 -34.86
N PRO A 79 -11.87 -10.36 -33.64
CA PRO A 79 -11.22 -11.24 -32.67
C PRO A 79 -10.88 -12.61 -33.26
N LEU A 80 -9.65 -13.05 -33.05
CA LEU A 80 -9.14 -14.33 -33.51
C LEU A 80 -9.70 -15.43 -32.62
N VAL A 81 -10.61 -16.22 -33.18
CA VAL A 81 -11.29 -17.31 -32.49
C VAL A 81 -10.69 -18.63 -32.96
N VAL A 82 -10.33 -19.48 -32.01
CA VAL A 82 -9.81 -20.83 -32.25
C VAL A 82 -10.81 -21.90 -31.84
N ARG A 83 -10.75 -23.04 -32.52
CA ARG A 83 -11.53 -24.23 -32.16
C ARG A 83 -10.77 -25.06 -31.14
N LEU A 84 -11.51 -25.61 -30.19
CA LEU A 84 -10.98 -26.53 -29.18
C LEU A 84 -11.63 -27.89 -29.42
N ASP A 85 -10.84 -28.95 -29.42
CA ASP A 85 -11.36 -30.31 -29.47
C ASP A 85 -11.36 -30.87 -28.04
N GLY A 86 -12.25 -30.35 -27.20
CA GLY A 86 -12.43 -30.78 -25.81
C GLY A 86 -11.88 -29.81 -24.75
N LYS A 87 -11.22 -30.35 -23.72
CA LYS A 87 -10.66 -29.51 -22.66
C LYS A 87 -9.49 -28.69 -23.23
N PRO A 88 -9.33 -27.42 -22.82
CA PRO A 88 -8.28 -26.54 -23.33
C PRO A 88 -6.87 -27.14 -23.29
N SER A 89 -6.54 -27.85 -22.21
CA SER A 89 -5.25 -28.49 -21.99
C SER A 89 -4.98 -29.73 -22.83
N ASP A 90 -6.03 -30.29 -23.43
CA ASP A 90 -6.00 -31.56 -24.15
C ASP A 90 -6.04 -31.32 -25.67
N THR A 91 -6.15 -30.05 -26.09
CA THR A 91 -6.16 -29.62 -27.50
C THR A 91 -4.73 -29.59 -28.05
N ALA A 92 -4.52 -30.12 -29.25
CA ALA A 92 -3.22 -30.13 -29.90
C ALA A 92 -2.66 -28.70 -30.05
N GLY A 93 -1.39 -28.51 -29.66
CA GLY A 93 -0.73 -27.21 -29.66
C GLY A 93 -1.12 -26.25 -28.54
N MET A 94 -1.88 -26.71 -27.54
CA MET A 94 -2.16 -25.96 -26.32
C MET A 94 -1.44 -26.58 -25.11
N ALA A 95 -0.97 -25.74 -24.19
CA ALA A 95 -0.36 -26.18 -22.93
C ALA A 95 -0.91 -25.38 -21.73
N ASN A 96 -0.94 -26.01 -20.55
CA ASN A 96 -1.18 -25.30 -19.30
C ASN A 96 0.15 -24.77 -18.77
N MET A 97 0.22 -23.47 -18.49
CA MET A 97 1.38 -22.83 -17.88
C MET A 97 0.99 -22.16 -16.56
N VAL A 98 1.96 -22.05 -15.65
CA VAL A 98 1.87 -21.20 -14.47
C VAL A 98 2.08 -19.76 -14.93
N GLY A 99 1.00 -18.97 -14.94
CA GLY A 99 1.08 -17.52 -15.09
C GLY A 99 1.17 -16.86 -13.72
N TRP A 100 1.74 -15.67 -13.64
CA TRP A 100 1.67 -14.84 -12.43
C TRP A 100 0.54 -13.78 -12.56
N ARG A 101 -0.05 -13.33 -11.46
CA ARG A 101 -1.02 -12.22 -11.44
C ARG A 101 -0.35 -10.98 -10.87
N THR A 102 -0.37 -9.89 -11.65
CA THR A 102 -0.43 -8.51 -11.15
C THR A 102 -1.77 -7.90 -11.57
N ALA A 103 -2.19 -6.81 -10.93
CA ALA A 103 -3.56 -6.30 -10.98
C ALA A 103 -4.06 -5.69 -12.28
N ALA A 104 -3.29 -5.74 -13.37
CA ALA A 104 -3.71 -5.09 -14.60
C ALA A 104 -4.77 -5.81 -15.42
N GLY A 105 -5.15 -7.03 -15.02
CA GLY A 105 -5.48 -7.98 -16.07
C GLY A 105 -4.28 -8.23 -17.00
N LEU A 106 -3.06 -7.82 -16.61
CA LEU A 106 -1.82 -8.41 -17.08
C LEU A 106 -1.91 -9.88 -16.69
N ARG A 107 -2.03 -10.70 -17.71
CA ARG A 107 -1.71 -12.10 -17.57
C ARG A 107 -0.20 -12.10 -17.62
N ILE A 108 0.50 -12.38 -16.51
CA ILE A 108 1.93 -12.70 -16.59
C ILE A 108 2.03 -14.13 -17.12
N ALA A 109 1.65 -14.29 -18.38
CA ALA A 109 2.61 -14.89 -19.26
C ALA A 109 3.13 -13.72 -20.14
N HIS A 110 3.98 -14.02 -21.12
CA HIS A 110 4.01 -13.30 -22.40
C HIS A 110 5.01 -12.21 -22.68
N GLY A 111 5.57 -12.36 -23.88
CA GLY A 111 6.11 -11.31 -24.73
C GLY A 111 7.47 -10.80 -24.31
N GLY A 112 7.64 -10.57 -23.01
CA GLY A 112 8.92 -10.40 -22.38
C GLY A 112 9.50 -11.74 -21.96
N SER A 113 10.76 -11.99 -22.30
CA SER A 113 11.55 -12.94 -21.53
C SER A 113 11.48 -12.59 -20.03
N VAL A 114 11.65 -13.56 -19.14
CA VAL A 114 11.78 -13.34 -17.68
C VAL A 114 12.74 -12.19 -17.38
N ALA A 115 13.78 -12.04 -18.20
CA ALA A 115 14.72 -10.93 -18.15
C ALA A 115 14.02 -9.57 -18.25
N GLN A 116 13.13 -9.35 -19.22
CA GLN A 116 12.45 -8.07 -19.41
C GLN A 116 11.59 -7.65 -18.21
N VAL A 117 10.93 -8.60 -17.54
CA VAL A 117 10.14 -8.29 -16.33
C VAL A 117 11.06 -7.87 -15.18
N LEU A 118 12.14 -8.60 -14.98
CA LEU A 118 13.08 -8.30 -13.90
C LEU A 118 13.90 -7.04 -14.17
N ASP A 119 14.22 -6.76 -15.43
CA ASP A 119 14.92 -5.56 -15.87
C ASP A 119 14.01 -4.33 -15.71
N ALA A 120 12.72 -4.45 -16.04
CA ALA A 120 11.73 -3.42 -15.77
C ALA A 120 11.55 -3.17 -14.27
N LEU A 121 11.48 -4.24 -13.46
CA LEU A 121 11.40 -4.15 -12.00
C LEU A 121 12.63 -3.43 -11.42
N SER A 122 13.85 -3.83 -11.81
CA SER A 122 15.08 -3.21 -11.31
C SER A 122 15.32 -1.80 -11.84
N GLY A 123 14.80 -1.50 -13.04
CA GLY A 123 14.91 -0.17 -13.63
C GLY A 123 13.94 0.83 -13.00
N ALA A 124 12.74 0.37 -12.67
CA ALA A 124 11.69 1.19 -12.07
C ALA A 124 11.81 1.29 -10.55
N PHE A 125 12.24 0.21 -9.89
CA PHE A 125 12.37 0.10 -8.44
C PHE A 125 13.73 -0.52 -8.07
N PRO A 126 14.83 0.21 -8.31
CA PRO A 126 16.19 -0.29 -8.08
C PRO A 126 16.45 -0.76 -6.64
N GLU A 127 15.65 -0.28 -5.70
CA GLU A 127 15.68 -0.65 -4.30
C GLU A 127 15.01 -2.00 -3.95
N VAL A 128 14.16 -2.54 -4.84
CA VAL A 128 13.47 -3.81 -4.59
C VAL A 128 14.52 -4.90 -4.62
N ASN A 129 14.64 -5.61 -3.50
CA ASN A 129 15.73 -6.56 -3.30
C ASN A 129 15.24 -7.91 -2.76
N VAL A 130 13.92 -8.07 -2.59
CA VAL A 130 13.27 -9.34 -2.23
C VAL A 130 12.07 -9.60 -3.15
N LEU A 131 11.91 -10.83 -3.64
CA LEU A 131 10.68 -11.28 -4.29
C LEU A 131 9.99 -12.32 -3.41
N ARG A 132 8.70 -12.10 -3.10
CA ARG A 132 7.83 -13.08 -2.44
C ARG A 132 7.11 -13.91 -3.51
N LEU A 133 7.43 -15.19 -3.57
CA LEU A 133 6.98 -16.09 -4.63
C LEU A 133 6.10 -17.20 -4.08
N ASP A 134 4.93 -17.37 -4.68
CA ASP A 134 4.05 -18.50 -4.42
C ASP A 134 4.64 -19.81 -4.96
N LEU A 135 4.74 -20.84 -4.10
CA LEU A 135 4.95 -22.22 -4.54
C LEU A 135 4.20 -23.19 -3.62
N ASN A 136 3.54 -24.18 -4.20
CA ASN A 136 2.87 -25.23 -3.43
C ASN A 136 3.29 -26.63 -3.90
N ALA A 137 3.05 -27.64 -3.06
CA ALA A 137 3.44 -29.02 -3.34
C ALA A 137 2.85 -29.60 -4.64
N PRO A 138 1.58 -29.33 -5.01
CA PRO A 138 1.05 -29.71 -6.33
C PRO A 138 1.87 -29.14 -7.48
N THR A 139 2.23 -27.85 -7.42
CA THR A 139 3.07 -27.19 -8.44
C THR A 139 4.45 -27.84 -8.52
N ALA A 140 5.11 -28.04 -7.37
CA ALA A 140 6.43 -28.66 -7.28
C ALA A 140 6.50 -30.10 -7.86
N ARG A 141 5.36 -30.81 -7.92
CA ARG A 141 5.24 -32.14 -8.53
C ARG A 141 4.86 -32.11 -10.02
N SER A 142 4.50 -30.94 -10.54
CA SER A 142 3.98 -30.78 -11.90
C SER A 142 5.05 -30.32 -12.89
N ALA A 143 4.76 -30.44 -14.18
CA ALA A 143 5.62 -29.89 -15.23
C ALA A 143 5.78 -28.35 -15.12
N ALA A 144 4.80 -27.67 -14.52
CA ALA A 144 4.82 -26.22 -14.37
C ALA A 144 5.85 -25.71 -13.34
N ALA A 145 6.47 -26.61 -12.57
CA ALA A 145 7.62 -26.28 -11.75
C ALA A 145 8.82 -25.78 -12.57
N ALA A 146 8.93 -26.19 -13.85
CA ALA A 146 10.02 -25.76 -14.72
C ALA A 146 9.94 -24.27 -15.06
N ASP A 147 8.74 -23.78 -15.39
CA ASP A 147 8.51 -22.36 -15.69
C ASP A 147 8.72 -21.49 -14.46
N TRP A 148 8.22 -21.95 -13.30
CA TRP A 148 8.45 -21.30 -12.02
C TRP A 148 9.95 -21.23 -11.69
N ALA A 149 10.68 -22.33 -11.87
CA ALA A 149 12.12 -22.40 -11.61
C ALA A 149 12.93 -21.50 -12.55
N ALA A 150 12.51 -21.36 -13.81
CA ALA A 150 13.15 -20.45 -14.75
C ALA A 150 13.02 -18.99 -14.27
N PHE A 151 11.84 -18.59 -13.79
CA PHE A 151 11.63 -17.26 -13.21
C PHE A 151 12.50 -17.04 -11.97
N ALA A 152 12.40 -17.94 -10.99
CA ALA A 152 13.13 -17.82 -9.72
C ALA A 152 14.65 -17.82 -9.92
N ARG A 153 15.17 -18.59 -10.89
CA ARG A 153 16.60 -18.60 -11.23
C ARG A 153 17.06 -17.28 -11.83
N ALA A 154 16.32 -16.72 -12.77
CA ALA A 154 16.68 -15.44 -13.37
C ALA A 154 16.62 -14.27 -12.36
N ALA A 155 15.73 -14.35 -11.37
CA ALA A 155 15.69 -13.43 -10.24
C ALA A 155 16.92 -13.60 -9.34
N ALA A 156 17.26 -14.84 -8.98
CA ALA A 156 18.48 -15.15 -8.22
C ALA A 156 19.75 -14.65 -8.93
N GLU A 157 19.85 -14.83 -10.24
CA GLU A 157 20.98 -14.35 -11.07
C GLU A 157 21.12 -12.82 -11.08
N ARG A 158 20.03 -12.08 -10.81
CA ARG A 158 20.02 -10.61 -10.66
C ARG A 158 20.24 -10.15 -9.22
N GLY A 159 20.48 -11.07 -8.29
CA GLY A 159 20.76 -10.76 -6.88
C GLY A 159 19.53 -10.57 -6.00
N TYR A 160 18.32 -10.84 -6.50
CA TYR A 160 17.12 -10.80 -5.66
C TYR A 160 17.16 -11.91 -4.60
N ARG A 161 16.81 -11.56 -3.37
CA ARG A 161 16.49 -12.53 -2.31
C ARG A 161 15.07 -13.06 -2.53
N LEU A 162 14.82 -14.32 -2.18
CA LEU A 162 13.51 -14.94 -2.38
C LEU A 162 12.84 -15.29 -1.05
N ILE A 163 11.60 -14.88 -0.86
CA ILE A 163 10.70 -15.46 0.14
C ILE A 163 9.80 -16.45 -0.59
N ILE A 164 9.78 -17.70 -0.13
CA ILE A 164 8.90 -18.71 -0.70
C ILE A 164 7.72 -18.92 0.22
N GLN A 165 6.53 -18.63 -0.30
CA GLN A 165 5.28 -18.75 0.41
C GLN A 165 4.59 -20.06 0.05
N ASN A 166 4.16 -20.80 1.07
CA ASN A 166 3.23 -21.91 0.88
C ASN A 166 1.81 -21.35 0.71
N SER A 167 1.50 -21.01 -0.53
CA SER A 167 0.24 -20.39 -0.94
C SER A 167 -0.81 -21.47 -1.17
N ASP A 168 -2.08 -21.14 -0.87
CA ASP A 168 -3.24 -21.99 -1.17
C ASP A 168 -3.32 -23.32 -0.39
N GLY A 169 -2.56 -23.47 0.70
CA GLY A 169 -2.71 -24.60 1.61
C GLY A 169 -4.12 -24.68 2.21
N GLU A 170 -4.53 -25.89 2.63
CA GLU A 170 -5.84 -26.16 3.24
C GLU A 170 -6.18 -25.35 4.52
N LEU A 171 -5.21 -24.58 5.02
CA LEU A 171 -5.30 -23.70 6.18
C LEU A 171 -5.39 -22.21 5.81
N ALA A 172 -5.13 -21.86 4.53
CA ALA A 172 -5.18 -20.52 3.96
C ALA A 172 -6.62 -20.11 3.55
N GLY A 173 -6.91 -18.80 3.51
CA GLY A 173 -8.23 -18.26 3.16
C GLY A 173 -8.65 -18.40 1.68
N GLY A 174 -7.70 -18.55 0.75
CA GLY A 174 -7.91 -18.45 -0.69
C GLY A 174 -8.81 -19.52 -1.32
N TYR A 175 -8.79 -20.75 -0.80
CA TYR A 175 -9.49 -21.89 -1.41
C TYR A 175 -10.98 -22.05 -1.00
N VAL A 176 -11.53 -21.15 -0.17
CA VAL A 176 -12.89 -21.32 0.42
C VAL A 176 -13.84 -20.16 0.11
N ARG A 177 -13.55 -19.33 -0.91
CA ARG A 177 -14.41 -18.19 -1.29
C ARG A 177 -15.86 -18.57 -1.67
N ASP A 178 -16.14 -19.84 -1.95
CA ASP A 178 -17.47 -20.30 -2.38
C ASP A 178 -18.39 -20.84 -1.27
N ARG A 179 -18.05 -20.71 0.03
CA ARG A 179 -18.95 -21.14 1.13
C ARG A 179 -18.98 -20.19 2.33
N PRO A 180 -19.99 -19.30 2.43
CA PRO A 180 -20.20 -18.48 3.63
C PRO A 180 -20.43 -19.38 4.87
N GLY A 181 -19.54 -19.28 5.86
CA GLY A 181 -19.64 -20.01 7.13
C GLY A 181 -18.80 -21.29 7.26
N ALA A 182 -17.95 -21.62 6.27
CA ALA A 182 -17.12 -22.84 6.25
C ALA A 182 -15.63 -22.61 6.59
N HIS A 183 -15.30 -21.52 7.30
CA HIS A 183 -13.92 -20.98 7.34
C HIS A 183 -13.12 -21.29 8.61
N ILE A 184 -13.75 -21.78 9.67
CA ILE A 184 -13.07 -22.13 10.93
C ILE A 184 -13.29 -23.61 11.20
N LEU A 185 -12.20 -24.34 11.41
CA LEU A 185 -12.22 -25.79 11.52
C LEU A 185 -12.04 -26.23 12.97
N GLY A 186 -12.65 -27.35 13.32
CA GLY A 186 -12.44 -27.98 14.62
C GLY A 186 -11.09 -28.68 14.72
N ALA A 187 -10.66 -28.99 15.94
CA ALA A 187 -9.43 -29.74 16.19
C ALA A 187 -9.46 -31.16 15.57
N ASP A 188 -10.66 -31.72 15.37
CA ASP A 188 -10.87 -32.97 14.64
C ASP A 188 -10.43 -32.91 13.18
N GLN A 189 -10.47 -31.72 12.57
CA GLN A 189 -10.03 -31.49 11.19
C GLN A 189 -8.61 -30.90 11.11
N LEU A 190 -8.31 -29.94 12.00
CA LEU A 190 -7.00 -29.28 12.05
C LEU A 190 -5.89 -30.22 12.54
N GLY A 191 -6.21 -31.06 13.52
CA GLY A 191 -5.28 -31.88 14.29
C GLY A 191 -5.39 -31.58 15.78
N PRO A 192 -5.28 -32.60 16.66
CA PRO A 192 -4.99 -32.36 18.07
C PRO A 192 -3.60 -31.72 18.24
N ALA A 193 -3.29 -31.22 19.44
CA ALA A 193 -2.03 -30.53 19.71
C ALA A 193 -0.76 -31.35 19.40
N ASP A 194 -0.84 -32.68 19.45
CA ASP A 194 0.22 -33.65 19.16
C ASP A 194 0.11 -34.23 17.74
N ALA A 195 -0.64 -33.61 16.83
CA ALA A 195 -0.89 -34.14 15.49
C ALA A 195 0.39 -34.41 14.69
N LEU A 196 1.43 -33.58 14.87
CA LEU A 196 2.70 -33.73 14.14
C LEU A 196 3.63 -34.81 14.71
N ASP A 197 3.37 -35.29 15.93
CA ASP A 197 3.98 -36.54 16.46
C ASP A 197 3.41 -37.79 15.75
N GLN A 198 2.31 -37.62 15.02
CA GLN A 198 1.59 -38.66 14.29
C GLN A 198 1.57 -38.32 12.78
N PRO A 199 2.72 -38.37 12.06
CA PRO A 199 2.87 -37.77 10.73
C PRO A 199 1.91 -38.33 9.66
N ASP A 200 1.46 -39.58 9.81
CA ASP A 200 0.47 -40.21 8.92
C ASP A 200 -0.99 -39.82 9.23
N GLY A 201 -1.19 -38.93 10.19
CA GLY A 201 -2.48 -38.40 10.57
C GLY A 201 -3.25 -37.76 9.40
N PRO A 202 -4.59 -37.88 9.39
CA PRO A 202 -5.43 -37.37 8.30
C PRO A 202 -5.64 -35.85 8.33
N TRP A 203 -5.12 -35.19 9.37
CA TRP A 203 -5.36 -33.80 9.70
C TRP A 203 -4.68 -32.82 8.75
N LYS A 204 -5.18 -31.60 8.74
CA LYS A 204 -4.70 -30.56 7.83
C LYS A 204 -3.27 -30.13 8.13
N ILE A 205 -2.87 -30.05 9.40
CA ILE A 205 -1.48 -29.70 9.74
C ILE A 205 -0.48 -30.76 9.23
N ASN A 206 -0.85 -32.04 9.25
CA ASN A 206 -0.01 -33.10 8.67
C ASN A 206 0.08 -33.01 7.14
N ARG A 207 -0.93 -32.48 6.47
CA ARG A 207 -0.84 -32.17 5.03
C ARG A 207 0.16 -31.05 4.79
N VAL A 208 0.13 -29.98 5.59
CA VAL A 208 1.12 -28.90 5.52
C VAL A 208 2.54 -29.41 5.74
N LEU A 209 2.76 -30.29 6.73
CA LEU A 209 4.06 -30.96 6.92
C LEU A 209 4.50 -31.69 5.64
N ARG A 210 3.62 -32.52 5.07
CA ARG A 210 3.92 -33.28 3.84
C ARG A 210 4.15 -32.37 2.62
N ASP A 211 3.43 -31.27 2.52
CA ASP A 211 3.60 -30.30 1.45
C ASP A 211 4.98 -29.63 1.54
N TRP A 212 5.39 -29.22 2.74
CA TRP A 212 6.73 -28.69 2.96
C TRP A 212 7.83 -29.72 2.68
N GLN A 213 7.65 -30.99 3.07
CA GLN A 213 8.60 -32.06 2.72
C GLN A 213 8.80 -32.18 1.20
N VAL A 214 7.73 -32.08 0.42
CA VAL A 214 7.79 -32.11 -1.05
C VAL A 214 8.54 -30.89 -1.58
N MET A 215 8.21 -29.69 -1.07
CA MET A 215 8.81 -28.45 -1.52
C MET A 215 10.31 -28.39 -1.19
N LEU A 216 10.70 -28.69 0.05
CA LEU A 216 12.10 -28.71 0.47
C LEU A 216 12.91 -29.76 -0.31
N ALA A 217 12.36 -30.95 -0.54
CA ALA A 217 13.01 -31.96 -1.38
C ALA A 217 13.14 -31.52 -2.85
N TRP A 218 12.22 -30.69 -3.35
CA TRP A 218 12.32 -30.09 -4.68
C TRP A 218 13.42 -29.03 -4.76
N PHE A 219 13.55 -28.16 -3.76
CA PHE A 219 14.63 -27.16 -3.70
C PHE A 219 16.01 -27.79 -3.51
N ALA A 220 16.10 -28.91 -2.77
CA ALA A 220 17.36 -29.62 -2.52
C ALA A 220 17.97 -30.31 -3.75
N ARG A 221 17.27 -30.32 -4.90
CA ARG A 221 17.79 -30.93 -6.12
C ARG A 221 18.96 -30.10 -6.67
N PRO A 222 20.04 -30.73 -7.19
CA PRO A 222 21.21 -30.01 -7.68
C PRO A 222 20.90 -28.95 -8.73
N GLU A 223 19.94 -29.20 -9.62
CA GLU A 223 19.51 -28.25 -10.64
C GLU A 223 18.90 -26.97 -10.06
N ASN A 224 18.41 -27.00 -8.81
CA ASN A 224 17.74 -25.89 -8.13
C ASN A 224 18.64 -25.18 -7.10
N ALA A 225 19.93 -25.57 -7.01
CA ALA A 225 20.84 -25.05 -5.99
C ALA A 225 20.95 -23.51 -5.98
N ALA A 226 21.04 -22.88 -7.14
CA ALA A 226 21.10 -21.41 -7.25
C ALA A 226 19.82 -20.72 -6.74
N ILE A 227 18.65 -21.37 -6.93
CA ILE A 227 17.39 -20.85 -6.41
C ILE A 227 17.39 -20.98 -4.88
N LEU A 228 17.74 -22.15 -4.34
CA LEU A 228 17.80 -22.41 -2.90
C LEU A 228 18.82 -21.49 -2.18
N GLU A 229 19.93 -21.17 -2.83
CA GLU A 229 20.89 -20.19 -2.32
C GLU A 229 20.24 -18.82 -2.15
N ALA A 230 19.50 -18.35 -3.16
CA ALA A 230 18.78 -17.08 -3.15
C ALA A 230 17.56 -17.05 -2.22
N VAL A 231 17.00 -18.21 -1.83
CA VAL A 231 15.95 -18.25 -0.80
C VAL A 231 16.50 -17.69 0.51
N ALA A 232 15.89 -16.60 0.96
CA ALA A 232 16.19 -15.92 2.20
C ALA A 232 15.21 -16.28 3.32
N GLY A 233 13.97 -16.70 2.98
CA GLY A 233 13.01 -17.13 3.98
C GLY A 233 11.86 -18.01 3.46
N TRP A 234 11.25 -18.75 4.39
CA TRP A 234 10.12 -19.65 4.17
C TRP A 234 8.89 -19.11 4.91
N GLU A 235 7.82 -18.76 4.21
CA GLU A 235 6.55 -18.37 4.83
C GLU A 235 5.63 -19.57 4.96
N LEU A 236 5.52 -20.04 6.20
CA LEU A 236 5.02 -21.38 6.51
C LEU A 236 3.58 -21.62 6.07
N ILE A 237 2.72 -20.64 6.34
CA ILE A 237 1.28 -20.68 6.03
C ILE A 237 0.82 -19.24 5.75
N ASN A 238 0.39 -19.00 4.50
CA ASN A 238 -0.29 -17.75 4.18
C ASN A 238 -1.66 -17.68 4.86
N GLU A 239 -1.97 -16.59 5.55
CA GLU A 239 -3.26 -16.32 6.20
C GLU A 239 -3.90 -17.54 6.90
N PRO A 240 -3.49 -17.94 8.11
CA PRO A 240 -3.96 -19.16 8.80
C PRO A 240 -5.42 -19.03 9.33
N MET A 241 -6.34 -18.67 8.45
CA MET A 241 -7.75 -18.39 8.71
C MET A 241 -8.52 -19.59 9.24
N ALA A 242 -8.11 -20.81 8.86
CA ALA A 242 -8.77 -22.05 9.27
C ALA A 242 -8.80 -22.27 10.80
N TYR A 243 -7.86 -21.68 11.55
CA TYR A 243 -7.83 -21.75 13.01
C TYR A 243 -8.87 -20.81 13.67
N GLY A 244 -9.33 -19.79 12.96
CA GLY A 244 -10.15 -18.73 13.53
C GLY A 244 -9.35 -17.75 14.38
N LYS A 245 -9.92 -17.32 15.51
CA LYS A 245 -9.38 -16.30 16.42
C LYS A 245 -9.57 -16.72 17.87
N GLY A 246 -8.87 -16.06 18.80
CA GLY A 246 -9.05 -16.25 20.24
C GLY A 246 -8.05 -17.21 20.89
N PRO A 247 -8.00 -17.26 22.23
CA PRO A 247 -6.95 -17.97 22.97
C PRO A 247 -6.85 -19.47 22.70
N LYS A 248 -7.98 -20.15 22.41
CA LYS A 248 -7.97 -21.59 22.09
C LYS A 248 -7.34 -21.86 20.72
N ALA A 249 -7.68 -21.03 19.74
CA ALA A 249 -7.10 -21.11 18.40
C ALA A 249 -5.60 -20.79 18.44
N GLY A 250 -5.21 -19.75 19.17
CA GLY A 250 -3.82 -19.32 19.30
C GLY A 250 -2.94 -20.39 19.94
N ARG A 251 -3.36 -21.00 21.06
CA ARG A 251 -2.61 -22.12 21.66
C ARG A 251 -2.41 -23.31 20.71
N LEU A 252 -3.46 -23.70 19.99
CA LEU A 252 -3.37 -24.82 19.05
C LEU A 252 -2.46 -24.47 17.86
N TYR A 253 -2.62 -23.27 17.29
CA TYR A 253 -1.79 -22.79 16.19
C TYR A 253 -0.32 -22.67 16.59
N SER A 254 -0.01 -22.05 17.72
CA SER A 254 1.37 -21.93 18.21
C SER A 254 2.04 -23.28 18.41
N ARG A 255 1.30 -24.26 18.96
CA ARG A 255 1.81 -25.64 19.09
C ARG A 255 2.09 -26.26 17.73
N HIS A 256 1.13 -26.21 16.82
CA HIS A 256 1.29 -26.75 15.47
C HIS A 256 2.46 -26.12 14.71
N ILE A 257 2.67 -24.80 14.84
CA ILE A 257 3.80 -24.12 14.21
C ILE A 257 5.13 -24.51 14.85
N ALA A 258 5.22 -24.52 16.18
CA ALA A 258 6.45 -24.90 16.87
C ALA A 258 6.86 -26.34 16.52
N ASP A 259 5.90 -27.27 16.50
CA ASP A 259 6.14 -28.66 16.13
C ASP A 259 6.49 -28.78 14.63
N LEU A 260 5.88 -28.00 13.73
CA LEU A 260 6.21 -27.98 12.30
C LEU A 260 7.64 -27.46 12.07
N VAL A 261 8.02 -26.39 12.75
CA VAL A 261 9.36 -25.81 12.68
C VAL A 261 10.39 -26.83 13.16
N GLY A 262 10.15 -27.50 14.29
CA GLY A 262 11.05 -28.51 14.83
C GLY A 262 11.12 -29.81 14.02
N ALA A 263 10.12 -30.11 13.20
CA ALA A 263 10.04 -31.35 12.43
C ALA A 263 10.83 -31.34 11.11
N LEU A 264 11.27 -30.17 10.62
CA LEU A 264 11.88 -30.01 9.31
C LEU A 264 13.23 -29.27 9.38
N ASP A 265 14.11 -29.56 8.43
CA ASP A 265 15.34 -28.79 8.21
C ASP A 265 15.07 -27.63 7.24
N TRP A 266 15.16 -26.41 7.74
CA TRP A 266 14.90 -25.18 6.99
C TRP A 266 16.16 -24.59 6.34
N GLY A 267 17.32 -25.25 6.47
CA GLY A 267 18.56 -24.83 5.81
C GLY A 267 19.13 -23.50 6.32
N GLY A 268 18.85 -23.15 7.58
CA GLY A 268 19.32 -21.91 8.21
C GLY A 268 18.71 -20.62 7.63
N LYS A 269 17.63 -20.73 6.84
CA LYS A 269 16.90 -19.57 6.27
C LYS A 269 15.95 -18.97 7.31
N ARG A 270 15.45 -17.75 7.05
CA ARG A 270 14.41 -17.14 7.89
C ARG A 270 13.11 -17.96 7.83
N ILE A 271 12.34 -17.95 8.91
CA ILE A 271 11.08 -18.66 9.07
C ILE A 271 10.00 -17.63 9.37
N LEU A 272 9.14 -17.38 8.39
CA LEU A 272 8.08 -16.39 8.47
C LEU A 272 6.81 -17.05 9.00
N VAL A 273 6.31 -16.57 10.14
CA VAL A 273 5.16 -17.12 10.86
C VAL A 273 4.03 -16.08 10.92
N GLY A 274 2.89 -16.41 10.33
CA GLY A 274 1.71 -15.55 10.33
C GLY A 274 0.95 -15.50 11.66
N GLY A 275 0.29 -14.38 11.92
CA GLY A 275 -0.70 -14.25 12.99
C GLY A 275 -2.05 -14.92 12.69
N LEU A 276 -2.92 -15.04 13.68
CA LEU A 276 -4.31 -15.44 13.45
C LEU A 276 -5.08 -14.39 12.65
N GLY A 277 -6.23 -14.79 12.10
CA GLY A 277 -7.15 -13.84 11.47
C GLY A 277 -6.57 -13.15 10.24
N ALA A 278 -6.03 -13.95 9.32
CA ALA A 278 -5.31 -13.51 8.11
C ALA A 278 -4.04 -12.74 8.47
N SER A 279 -3.18 -13.34 9.29
CA SER A 279 -1.87 -12.76 9.64
C SER A 279 -1.92 -11.37 10.27
N ALA A 280 -3.04 -11.03 10.94
CA ALA A 280 -3.30 -9.67 11.43
C ALA A 280 -3.50 -9.59 12.96
N GLN A 281 -3.37 -10.71 13.68
CA GLN A 281 -3.58 -10.77 15.13
C GLN A 281 -2.57 -11.72 15.81
N PHE A 282 -1.81 -11.18 16.76
CA PHE A 282 -0.74 -11.92 17.43
C PHE A 282 -0.96 -12.10 18.94
N ALA A 283 -1.92 -11.40 19.54
CA ALA A 283 -2.11 -11.35 21.00
C ALA A 283 -2.47 -12.70 21.65
N ASP A 284 -3.07 -13.63 20.91
CA ASP A 284 -3.50 -14.93 21.44
C ASP A 284 -2.47 -16.05 21.20
N LEU A 285 -1.34 -15.74 20.54
CA LEU A 285 -0.29 -16.71 20.27
C LEU A 285 0.61 -16.91 21.49
N ASP A 286 1.12 -18.14 21.65
CA ASP A 286 2.26 -18.41 22.51
C ASP A 286 3.56 -18.09 21.74
N HIS A 287 4.04 -16.84 21.88
CA HIS A 287 5.23 -16.36 21.17
C HIS A 287 6.50 -17.07 21.63
N ASP A 288 6.62 -17.35 22.93
CA ASP A 288 7.80 -18.00 23.49
C ASP A 288 7.96 -19.42 22.94
N MET A 289 6.86 -20.16 22.80
CA MET A 289 6.89 -21.50 22.19
C MET A 289 7.38 -21.45 20.73
N ILE A 290 6.86 -20.52 19.94
CA ILE A 290 7.28 -20.37 18.53
C ILE A 290 8.74 -19.92 18.46
N ARG A 291 9.16 -18.96 19.30
CA ARG A 291 10.53 -18.45 19.37
C ARG A 291 11.53 -19.52 19.81
N GLN A 292 11.17 -20.37 20.77
CA GLN A 292 12.02 -21.49 21.17
C GLN A 292 12.25 -22.48 20.02
N ALA A 293 11.25 -22.70 19.16
CA ALA A 293 11.37 -23.59 18.01
C ALA A 293 12.16 -22.96 16.85
N ALA A 294 11.86 -21.71 16.48
CA ALA A 294 12.46 -21.04 15.33
C ALA A 294 13.80 -20.36 15.64
N GLY A 295 14.05 -20.01 16.90
CA GLY A 295 15.25 -19.29 17.33
C GLY A 295 15.43 -17.96 16.56
N PRO A 296 16.67 -17.56 16.23
CA PRO A 296 16.95 -16.30 15.54
C PRO A 296 16.46 -16.28 14.08
N ALA A 297 15.98 -17.40 13.55
CA ALA A 297 15.40 -17.43 12.20
C ALA A 297 13.98 -16.84 12.16
N LEU A 298 13.32 -16.66 13.30
CA LEU A 298 11.94 -16.20 13.38
C LEU A 298 11.76 -14.81 12.78
N VAL A 299 10.74 -14.69 11.92
CA VAL A 299 10.19 -13.43 11.44
C VAL A 299 8.67 -13.51 11.58
N TRP A 300 8.03 -12.49 12.14
CA TRP A 300 6.56 -12.42 12.16
C TRP A 300 6.04 -11.90 10.82
N SER A 301 5.22 -12.71 10.17
CA SER A 301 4.59 -12.44 8.87
C SER A 301 3.27 -11.70 9.10
N VAL A 302 3.21 -10.42 8.71
CA VAL A 302 2.06 -9.55 8.96
C VAL A 302 1.30 -9.25 7.68
N HIS A 303 -0.03 -9.35 7.70
CA HIS A 303 -0.86 -8.77 6.65
C HIS A 303 -1.52 -7.50 7.17
N MET A 304 -1.47 -6.45 6.37
CA MET A 304 -1.94 -5.13 6.74
C MET A 304 -2.57 -4.46 5.54
N TYR A 305 -3.79 -3.94 5.67
CA TYR A 305 -4.48 -3.27 4.57
C TYR A 305 -5.00 -1.91 5.03
N PRO A 306 -5.04 -0.88 4.17
CA PRO A 306 -5.47 0.46 4.51
C PRO A 306 -6.74 0.51 5.34
N GLY A 307 -7.82 -0.13 4.86
CA GLY A 307 -9.10 -0.17 5.57
C GLY A 307 -9.11 -0.97 6.89
N TRP A 308 -7.99 -1.62 7.25
CA TRP A 308 -7.82 -2.36 8.50
C TRP A 308 -7.06 -1.57 9.56
N VAL A 309 -6.17 -0.68 9.14
CA VAL A 309 -5.25 0.03 10.03
C VAL A 309 -5.42 1.54 10.01
N THR A 310 -6.00 2.12 8.97
CA THR A 310 -6.25 3.56 8.92
C THR A 310 -7.74 3.89 8.92
N PRO A 311 -8.13 5.08 9.39
CA PRO A 311 -9.51 5.53 9.32
C PRO A 311 -9.92 5.92 7.89
N GLY A 312 -11.24 5.96 7.67
CA GLY A 312 -11.86 6.37 6.40
C GLY A 312 -12.15 7.86 6.30
N HIS A 313 -11.45 8.66 7.08
CA HIS A 313 -11.40 10.13 7.10
C HIS A 313 -9.93 10.52 7.28
N PRO A 314 -9.52 11.76 6.94
CA PRO A 314 -8.15 12.22 7.19
C PRO A 314 -7.68 11.94 8.63
N ASP A 315 -6.43 11.49 8.78
CA ASP A 315 -5.82 11.16 10.08
C ASP A 315 -4.50 11.93 10.25
N PRO A 316 -4.54 13.29 10.31
CA PRO A 316 -3.32 14.09 10.31
C PRO A 316 -2.43 13.78 11.52
N GLY A 317 -3.01 13.69 12.72
CA GLY A 317 -2.29 13.31 13.94
C GLY A 317 -2.07 11.81 14.15
N ARG A 318 -2.27 10.96 13.14
CA ARG A 318 -1.96 9.49 13.13
C ARG A 318 -2.63 8.63 14.21
N THR A 319 -3.50 9.21 15.04
CA THR A 319 -4.12 8.54 16.19
C THR A 319 -4.93 7.30 15.81
N GLY A 320 -5.61 7.35 14.66
CA GLY A 320 -6.39 6.23 14.13
C GLY A 320 -5.48 5.07 13.73
N PHE A 321 -4.40 5.38 13.02
CA PHE A 321 -3.35 4.43 12.65
C PHE A 321 -2.71 3.76 13.87
N GLU A 322 -2.16 4.54 14.80
CA GLU A 322 -1.48 4.04 15.99
C GLU A 322 -2.39 3.11 16.81
N THR A 323 -3.65 3.50 17.00
CA THR A 323 -4.64 2.67 17.70
C THR A 323 -4.81 1.29 17.06
N GLN A 324 -4.89 1.22 15.72
CA GLN A 324 -5.03 -0.06 15.04
C GLN A 324 -3.74 -0.88 15.03
N ILE A 325 -2.59 -0.24 14.88
CA ILE A 325 -1.28 -0.91 14.95
C ILE A 325 -1.10 -1.54 16.33
N CYS A 326 -1.33 -0.80 17.41
CA CYS A 326 -1.28 -1.30 18.78
C CYS A 326 -2.18 -2.52 19.00
N LYS A 327 -3.39 -2.48 18.44
CA LYS A 327 -4.35 -3.58 18.53
C LYS A 327 -3.88 -4.84 17.80
N ARG A 328 -3.14 -4.71 16.71
CA ARG A 328 -2.77 -5.82 15.82
C ARG A 328 -1.41 -6.40 16.16
N LEU A 329 -0.41 -5.52 16.30
CA LEU A 329 0.99 -5.85 16.45
C LEU A 329 1.53 -5.58 17.85
N GLY A 330 0.81 -4.86 18.72
CA GLY A 330 1.32 -4.48 20.05
C GLY A 330 1.79 -5.64 20.92
N ALA A 331 1.31 -6.86 20.68
CA ALA A 331 1.79 -8.06 21.38
C ALA A 331 3.22 -8.49 20.97
N LEU A 332 3.73 -8.00 19.84
CA LEU A 332 5.08 -8.25 19.33
C LEU A 332 6.09 -7.15 19.71
N ARG A 333 5.63 -6.04 20.28
CA ARG A 333 6.42 -4.82 20.51
C ARG A 333 7.73 -5.09 21.27
N ASP A 334 7.61 -5.74 22.42
CA ASP A 334 8.72 -5.96 23.34
C ASP A 334 9.49 -7.27 23.04
N SER A 335 9.19 -7.91 21.90
CA SER A 335 9.78 -9.21 21.55
C SER A 335 11.22 -9.10 21.06
N GLY A 336 11.57 -7.98 20.41
CA GLY A 336 12.82 -7.85 19.64
C GLY A 336 12.91 -8.80 18.45
N ASP A 337 11.80 -9.47 18.08
CA ASP A 337 11.73 -10.34 16.92
C ASP A 337 11.60 -9.50 15.64
N ASP A 338 12.13 -10.02 14.53
CA ASP A 338 11.99 -9.42 13.21
C ASP A 338 10.52 -9.44 12.76
N ILE A 339 10.04 -8.36 12.15
CA ILE A 339 8.67 -8.23 11.62
C ILE A 339 8.74 -7.86 10.14
N LEU A 340 7.98 -8.57 9.32
CA LEU A 340 7.80 -8.27 7.90
C LEU A 340 6.32 -8.23 7.57
N ILE A 341 5.84 -7.12 7.03
CA ILE A 341 4.52 -7.06 6.41
C ILE A 341 4.61 -7.85 5.10
N THR A 342 4.20 -9.11 5.09
CA THR A 342 4.28 -9.96 3.89
C THR A 342 3.16 -9.71 2.90
N GLU A 343 2.12 -8.98 3.29
CA GLU A 343 1.02 -8.67 2.39
C GLU A 343 0.32 -7.34 2.74
N THR A 344 0.36 -6.38 1.82
CA THR A 344 -0.40 -5.13 1.87
C THR A 344 -0.76 -4.62 0.48
N GLN A 345 -1.73 -3.70 0.36
CA GLN A 345 -2.06 -3.03 -0.91
C GLN A 345 -2.57 -1.62 -0.64
N LEU A 346 -2.44 -0.70 -1.60
CA LEU A 346 -3.19 0.55 -1.61
C LEU A 346 -4.41 0.42 -2.54
N HIS A 347 -5.44 1.23 -2.29
CA HIS A 347 -6.63 1.33 -3.09
C HIS A 347 -6.78 2.73 -3.65
N THR A 348 -6.64 2.89 -4.96
CA THR A 348 -7.01 4.12 -5.64
C THR A 348 -8.37 3.93 -6.27
N ALA A 349 -9.32 4.78 -5.89
CA ALA A 349 -10.60 4.80 -6.53
C ALA A 349 -10.48 5.67 -7.78
N SER A 350 -10.12 5.06 -8.92
CA SER A 350 -10.08 5.75 -10.22
C SER A 350 -8.84 6.62 -10.44
N GLY A 351 -7.72 6.27 -9.80
CA GLY A 351 -6.42 6.92 -10.00
C GLY A 351 -6.14 8.15 -9.15
N SER A 352 -7.00 8.49 -8.18
CA SER A 352 -6.78 9.61 -7.26
C SER A 352 -6.76 9.16 -5.79
N LEU A 353 -5.86 9.77 -5.01
CA LEU A 353 -5.76 9.69 -3.55
C LEU A 353 -6.39 10.89 -2.84
N SER A 354 -7.23 11.67 -3.53
CA SER A 354 -7.87 12.87 -2.97
C SER A 354 -8.50 12.60 -1.57
N PRO A 355 -8.00 13.25 -0.50
CA PRO A 355 -8.51 13.05 0.85
C PRO A 355 -9.89 13.65 1.12
N LEU A 356 -10.37 14.61 0.31
CA LEU A 356 -11.76 15.12 0.37
C LEU A 356 -12.72 14.32 -0.53
N GLY A 357 -12.21 13.33 -1.27
CA GLY A 357 -13.07 12.41 -2.02
C GLY A 357 -14.00 11.62 -1.10
N THR A 358 -15.23 11.34 -1.53
CA THR A 358 -16.16 10.51 -0.72
C THR A 358 -15.82 9.01 -0.72
N ASP A 359 -14.80 8.59 -1.48
CA ASP A 359 -14.38 7.18 -1.50
C ASP A 359 -13.47 6.86 -0.33
N LYS A 360 -14.06 6.20 0.66
CA LYS A 360 -13.39 5.66 1.84
C LYS A 360 -12.10 4.89 1.52
N ARG A 361 -12.01 4.21 0.37
CA ARG A 361 -10.82 3.44 -0.02
C ARG A 361 -9.64 4.34 -0.39
N ALA A 362 -9.89 5.44 -1.10
CA ALA A 362 -8.86 6.42 -1.44
C ALA A 362 -8.30 7.05 -0.16
N ILE A 363 -9.18 7.50 0.75
CA ILE A 363 -8.78 8.10 2.04
C ILE A 363 -7.96 7.13 2.88
N THR A 364 -8.41 5.87 3.05
CA THR A 364 -7.61 4.91 3.82
C THR A 364 -6.23 4.68 3.20
N SER A 365 -6.14 4.71 1.87
CA SER A 365 -4.87 4.46 1.17
C SER A 365 -3.92 5.63 1.28
N PHE A 366 -4.46 6.86 1.22
CA PHE A 366 -3.73 8.07 1.52
C PHE A 366 -3.18 8.05 2.94
N ASN A 367 -4.03 7.75 3.93
CA ASN A 367 -3.58 7.62 5.32
C ASN A 367 -2.52 6.53 5.46
N MET A 368 -2.68 5.37 4.81
CA MET A 368 -1.70 4.27 4.92
C MET A 368 -0.36 4.63 4.29
N ALA A 369 -0.37 5.35 3.17
CA ALA A 369 0.82 5.78 2.46
C ALA A 369 1.74 6.65 3.34
N ARG A 370 1.15 7.60 4.08
CA ARG A 370 1.86 8.47 5.03
C ARG A 370 2.57 7.70 6.15
N GLU A 371 2.16 6.47 6.42
CA GLU A 371 2.70 5.64 7.51
C GLU A 371 3.74 4.61 7.06
N LEU A 372 3.98 4.50 5.74
CA LEU A 372 5.07 3.68 5.22
C LEU A 372 6.45 4.08 5.77
N PRO A 373 6.79 5.38 5.92
CA PRO A 373 8.04 5.77 6.56
C PRO A 373 8.17 5.28 7.98
N TRP A 374 7.12 5.50 8.77
CA TRP A 374 7.06 5.04 10.16
C TRP A 374 7.37 3.55 10.28
N LEU A 375 6.86 2.70 9.38
CA LEU A 375 7.18 1.27 9.38
C LEU A 375 8.67 0.98 9.20
N ALA A 376 9.36 1.70 8.31
CA ALA A 376 10.79 1.50 8.14
C ALA A 376 11.62 2.06 9.30
N GLU A 377 11.21 3.18 9.91
CA GLU A 377 11.80 3.70 11.15
C GLU A 377 11.71 2.67 12.28
N GLN A 378 10.59 1.93 12.33
CA GLN A 378 10.40 0.80 13.24
C GLN A 378 11.20 -0.47 12.85
N GLY A 379 11.98 -0.40 11.77
CA GLY A 379 12.76 -1.52 11.26
C GLY A 379 11.91 -2.60 10.59
N ILE A 380 10.65 -2.31 10.27
CA ILE A 380 9.69 -3.25 9.70
C ILE A 380 9.78 -3.19 8.18
N GLY A 381 10.10 -4.33 7.57
CA GLY A 381 10.04 -4.47 6.12
C GLY A 381 8.60 -4.64 5.65
N PHE A 382 8.36 -4.50 4.36
CA PHE A 382 7.04 -4.75 3.79
C PHE A 382 7.11 -5.31 2.37
N THR A 383 6.02 -5.99 2.02
CA THR A 383 5.83 -6.68 0.76
C THR A 383 4.48 -6.29 0.18
N TRP A 384 4.48 -5.92 -1.10
CA TRP A 384 3.25 -5.59 -1.80
C TRP A 384 2.54 -6.82 -2.32
N TRP A 385 1.25 -6.89 -2.05
CA TRP A 385 0.36 -7.87 -2.65
C TRP A 385 -0.10 -7.38 -4.02
N PRO A 386 0.01 -8.20 -5.09
CA PRO A 386 -0.53 -7.86 -6.38
C PRO A 386 -2.06 -7.83 -6.29
N PRO A 387 -2.72 -6.71 -6.61
CA PRO A 387 -4.16 -6.62 -6.38
C PRO A 387 -4.96 -7.61 -7.23
N THR A 388 -6.01 -8.12 -6.63
CA THR A 388 -7.02 -8.90 -7.36
C THR A 388 -8.13 -7.97 -7.84
N GLY A 389 -7.86 -7.13 -8.85
CA GLY A 389 -8.84 -6.21 -9.46
C GLY A 389 -8.22 -5.03 -10.19
N ARG A 390 -8.95 -4.45 -11.17
CA ARG A 390 -8.53 -3.45 -12.18
C ARG A 390 -7.96 -2.09 -11.69
N LYS A 391 -7.44 -1.93 -10.47
CA LYS A 391 -7.22 -0.59 -9.89
C LYS A 391 -5.87 -0.31 -9.23
N SER A 392 -4.85 -1.19 -9.31
CA SER A 392 -3.53 -0.91 -8.70
C SER A 392 -2.42 -1.76 -9.36
N GLU A 393 -2.15 -1.49 -10.62
CA GLU A 393 -1.19 -2.25 -11.42
C GLU A 393 0.26 -1.88 -11.00
N LEU A 394 1.26 -2.76 -11.14
CA LEU A 394 2.69 -2.42 -10.92
C LEU A 394 3.40 -2.20 -12.26
N LEU A 395 3.05 -2.99 -13.27
CA LEU A 395 3.61 -2.96 -14.63
C LEU A 395 2.47 -3.18 -15.63
N HIS A 396 2.40 -2.37 -16.68
CA HIS A 396 1.50 -2.47 -17.82
C HIS A 396 2.27 -2.32 -19.15
N TRP A 397 1.66 -2.60 -20.31
CA TRP A 397 2.33 -2.53 -21.62
C TRP A 397 1.68 -1.46 -22.51
N ASN A 398 2.47 -0.53 -23.07
CA ASN A 398 1.98 0.66 -23.76
C ASN A 398 1.67 0.47 -25.26
N GLY A 399 1.53 -0.77 -25.73
CA GLY A 399 1.17 -1.05 -27.12
C GLY A 399 2.27 -0.71 -28.14
N ARG A 400 1.87 -0.31 -29.37
CA ARG A 400 2.69 -0.26 -30.60
C ARG A 400 3.98 0.59 -30.56
N HIS A 401 4.25 1.31 -29.47
CA HIS A 401 5.41 2.20 -29.33
C HIS A 401 6.55 1.64 -28.46
N GLY A 402 6.50 0.36 -28.07
CA GLY A 402 7.71 -0.40 -27.72
C GLY A 402 8.24 -0.24 -26.29
N GLY A 403 7.39 -0.39 -25.26
CA GLY A 403 7.82 -0.39 -23.87
C GLY A 403 6.77 -0.81 -22.85
N TYR A 404 7.24 -1.26 -21.69
CA TYR A 404 6.43 -1.44 -20.48
C TYR A 404 6.21 -0.07 -19.83
N GLY A 405 4.98 0.23 -19.44
CA GLY A 405 4.65 1.28 -18.49
C GLY A 405 4.68 0.69 -17.08
N VAL A 406 5.09 1.48 -16.09
CA VAL A 406 4.98 1.13 -14.68
C VAL A 406 3.74 1.83 -14.17
N SER A 407 2.86 1.13 -13.46
CA SER A 407 1.73 1.80 -12.83
C SER A 407 2.17 2.26 -11.45
N VAL A 408 2.38 3.57 -11.37
CA VAL A 408 3.04 4.31 -10.30
C VAL A 408 2.24 4.27 -8.99
N GLU A 409 0.92 4.05 -9.03
CA GLU A 409 0.01 4.27 -7.89
C GLU A 409 0.17 3.35 -6.68
N SER A 410 0.72 2.14 -6.82
CA SER A 410 1.15 1.35 -5.65
C SER A 410 2.66 1.34 -5.49
N ALA A 411 3.38 1.80 -6.50
CA ALA A 411 4.78 1.52 -6.74
C ALA A 411 5.68 2.70 -6.33
N ALA A 412 5.26 3.94 -6.61
CA ALA A 412 5.84 5.15 -6.03
C ALA A 412 5.67 5.17 -4.50
N PHE A 413 4.53 4.69 -4.01
CA PHE A 413 4.33 4.47 -2.58
C PHE A 413 5.19 3.31 -2.05
N ALA A 414 5.49 2.33 -2.88
CA ALA A 414 5.95 1.03 -2.43
C ALA A 414 7.38 0.97 -1.93
N HIS A 415 8.27 1.86 -2.35
CA HIS A 415 9.67 1.46 -2.31
C HIS A 415 10.68 2.58 -2.06
N TRP A 416 10.30 3.79 -1.64
CA TRP A 416 11.30 4.86 -1.42
C TRP A 416 12.06 5.22 -2.71
N GLY A 417 11.41 5.03 -3.86
CA GLY A 417 12.04 5.03 -5.17
C GLY A 417 11.57 6.20 -6.00
N TRP A 418 12.46 7.18 -6.16
CA TRP A 418 12.31 8.24 -7.15
C TRP A 418 13.49 8.23 -8.07
N SER A 419 13.17 8.34 -9.36
CA SER A 419 14.13 8.33 -10.44
C SER A 419 14.75 9.73 -10.60
N ARG A 420 16.08 9.79 -10.70
CA ARG A 420 16.78 10.93 -11.32
C ARG A 420 16.58 10.85 -12.84
N ALA A 421 16.08 11.94 -13.41
CA ALA A 421 15.72 12.18 -14.81
C ALA A 421 16.59 11.56 -15.93
N SER A 422 15.98 11.20 -17.07
CA SER A 422 16.22 11.83 -18.41
C SER A 422 15.51 11.19 -19.64
N GLY A 423 14.31 11.71 -20.00
CA GLY A 423 13.68 11.94 -21.34
C GLY A 423 13.53 10.84 -22.44
N PRO A 424 12.88 11.10 -23.61
CA PRO A 424 11.82 12.06 -23.96
C PRO A 424 10.58 11.46 -24.71
N GLY A 425 9.39 12.06 -24.52
CA GLY A 425 8.49 12.43 -25.63
C GLY A 425 7.14 11.70 -25.84
N LEU A 426 6.06 12.50 -25.66
CA LEU A 426 4.77 12.59 -26.39
C LEU A 426 3.48 11.99 -25.75
N PHE A 427 2.62 12.92 -25.32
CA PHE A 427 1.28 12.88 -24.69
C PHE A 427 0.11 12.21 -25.47
N ARG A 428 -0.93 11.70 -24.75
CA ARG A 428 -2.33 12.25 -24.71
C ARG A 428 -3.41 11.38 -24.00
N GLU A 429 -4.38 12.12 -23.43
CA GLU A 429 -5.31 12.00 -22.26
C GLU A 429 -6.05 10.69 -21.87
N ALA A 430 -5.72 10.19 -20.67
CA ALA A 430 -6.57 9.76 -19.55
C ALA A 430 -5.82 10.20 -18.26
N TRP A 431 -6.31 10.02 -17.02
CA TRP A 431 -5.45 10.24 -15.83
C TRP A 431 -4.25 9.24 -15.73
N ALA A 432 -4.04 8.49 -16.81
CA ALA A 432 -2.74 8.07 -17.32
C ALA A 432 -2.45 8.83 -18.64
N THR A 433 -1.43 9.69 -18.65
CA THR A 433 -0.78 10.17 -19.88
C THR A 433 0.71 10.27 -19.76
N GLY A 434 1.40 10.00 -20.87
CA GLY A 434 2.85 10.07 -20.98
C GLY A 434 3.40 11.43 -20.55
N GLY A 435 4.19 11.39 -19.49
CA GLY A 435 4.47 12.51 -18.60
C GLY A 435 4.45 11.97 -17.17
N ASP A 436 5.25 10.93 -16.93
CA ASP A 436 5.61 10.47 -15.59
C ASP A 436 6.12 11.68 -14.83
N ASP A 437 5.75 11.89 -13.56
CA ASP A 437 6.62 12.51 -12.56
C ASP A 437 5.85 12.64 -11.23
N ALA A 438 6.22 11.79 -10.30
CA ALA A 438 6.01 12.10 -8.90
C ALA A 438 7.45 12.19 -8.32
N ALA A 439 7.69 12.69 -7.09
CA ALA A 439 9.04 12.72 -6.48
C ALA A 439 9.09 12.46 -4.94
N ALA A 440 10.16 11.88 -4.40
CA ALA A 440 10.44 11.74 -2.97
C ALA A 440 11.88 11.30 -2.71
N VAL A 441 12.24 11.39 -1.45
CA VAL A 441 13.60 11.27 -0.98
C VAL A 441 13.79 9.95 -0.23
N SER A 442 15.01 9.42 -0.29
CA SER A 442 15.42 8.24 0.47
C SER A 442 15.81 8.62 1.90
N PRO A 443 15.32 7.93 2.95
CA PRO A 443 15.63 8.22 4.36
C PRO A 443 17.10 7.89 4.71
N GLN A 444 17.78 7.10 3.86
CA GLN A 444 19.22 6.84 4.02
C GLN A 444 20.08 8.05 3.62
N ALA A 445 19.49 9.08 3.01
CA ALA A 445 20.12 10.36 2.72
C ALA A 445 19.97 11.36 3.88
N ALA A 446 20.00 10.88 5.14
CA ALA A 446 19.89 11.61 6.41
C ALA A 446 20.94 12.72 6.67
N SER A 447 21.57 13.24 5.63
CA SER A 447 22.23 14.52 5.62
C SER A 447 21.90 15.19 4.31
N ASP A 448 21.20 16.34 4.36
CA ASP A 448 21.24 17.44 3.39
C ASP A 448 19.99 17.81 2.58
N ARG A 449 19.00 18.45 3.25
CA ARG A 449 18.05 19.43 2.67
C ARG A 449 17.68 19.14 1.22
N ASP A 450 16.74 18.23 1.00
CA ASP A 450 16.44 17.83 -0.36
C ASP A 450 15.62 18.91 -1.05
N ARG A 451 16.06 19.28 -2.26
CA ARG A 451 15.38 20.27 -3.09
C ARG A 451 14.77 19.58 -4.30
N LEU A 452 13.46 19.43 -4.27
CA LEU A 452 12.63 18.87 -5.34
C LEU A 452 11.95 20.02 -6.08
N THR A 453 12.65 20.59 -7.08
CA THR A 453 12.19 21.83 -7.76
C THR A 453 12.15 21.80 -9.30
N ASP A 454 12.67 20.76 -9.98
CA ASP A 454 12.92 20.85 -11.43
C ASP A 454 12.88 19.53 -12.22
N GLY A 455 12.18 18.52 -11.70
CA GLY A 455 12.09 17.21 -12.35
C GLY A 455 10.81 16.96 -13.16
N VAL A 456 9.70 17.62 -12.80
CA VAL A 456 8.35 17.22 -13.20
C VAL A 456 7.92 17.94 -14.48
N GLY A 457 7.80 17.22 -15.60
CA GLY A 457 7.44 17.80 -16.90
C GLY A 457 5.96 18.17 -17.06
N ASP A 458 5.13 17.89 -16.06
CA ASP A 458 3.67 18.01 -16.09
C ASP A 458 3.11 18.95 -15.00
N ALA A 459 1.88 19.40 -15.21
CA ALA A 459 1.19 20.36 -14.36
C ALA A 459 0.52 19.73 -13.12
N HIS A 460 0.88 18.51 -12.71
CA HIS A 460 0.36 17.86 -11.51
C HIS A 460 1.45 16.94 -10.95
N GLY A 461 1.55 16.84 -9.64
CA GLY A 461 2.69 16.26 -8.95
C GLY A 461 2.28 15.64 -7.63
N LEU A 462 2.92 14.52 -7.30
CA LEU A 462 2.81 13.87 -6.00
C LEU A 462 4.22 13.80 -5.42
N ILE A 463 4.45 14.52 -4.33
CA ILE A 463 5.79 14.77 -3.78
C ILE A 463 5.85 14.40 -2.30
N PHE A 464 6.86 13.65 -1.85
CA PHE A 464 7.11 13.39 -0.43
C PHE A 464 8.55 13.81 -0.03
N GLY A 465 8.75 14.54 1.06
CA GLY A 465 10.07 14.85 1.61
C GLY A 465 10.61 13.70 2.47
N MET A 466 9.76 13.18 3.34
CA MET A 466 10.00 12.06 4.26
C MET A 466 10.76 12.45 5.53
N GLU A 467 12.08 12.33 5.57
CA GLU A 467 12.89 12.70 6.74
C GLU A 467 13.89 13.78 6.31
N GLY A 468 14.09 14.78 7.17
CA GLY A 468 15.02 15.87 6.93
C GLY A 468 14.32 17.13 6.45
N ASN A 469 15.06 18.25 6.48
CA ASN A 469 14.50 19.56 6.13
C ASN A 469 14.35 19.76 4.61
N ASP A 470 13.19 19.43 4.06
CA ASP A 470 12.99 19.35 2.61
C ASP A 470 12.44 20.63 2.00
N SER A 471 12.61 20.78 0.69
CA SER A 471 12.07 21.87 -0.11
C SER A 471 11.37 21.27 -1.32
N LEU A 472 10.05 21.21 -1.24
CA LEU A 472 9.14 20.60 -2.19
C LEU A 472 8.40 21.70 -2.97
N GLN A 473 8.40 21.61 -4.29
CA GLN A 473 7.70 22.57 -5.15
C GLN A 473 6.82 21.82 -6.17
N GLY A 474 5.53 22.15 -6.16
CA GLY A 474 4.52 21.78 -7.15
C GLY A 474 4.63 22.63 -8.42
N HIS A 475 3.57 22.64 -9.23
CA HIS A 475 3.48 23.25 -10.54
C HIS A 475 2.11 23.92 -10.75
N ALA A 476 1.63 24.05 -11.99
CA ALA A 476 0.47 24.87 -12.31
C ALA A 476 -0.88 24.12 -12.26
N GLY A 477 -0.93 22.93 -11.67
CA GLY A 477 -2.20 22.24 -11.42
C GLY A 477 -2.10 21.34 -10.21
N THR A 478 -3.27 20.89 -9.72
CA THR A 478 -3.43 20.07 -8.51
C THR A 478 -2.29 19.10 -8.20
N ASP A 479 -1.54 19.45 -7.17
CA ASP A 479 -0.42 18.75 -6.59
C ASP A 479 -0.77 18.17 -5.22
N MET A 480 0.03 17.21 -4.77
CA MET A 480 0.00 16.68 -3.41
C MET A 480 1.42 16.61 -2.88
N LEU A 481 1.75 17.46 -1.91
CA LEU A 481 3.06 17.55 -1.27
C LEU A 481 2.96 17.09 0.19
N TYR A 482 3.91 16.26 0.63
CA TYR A 482 4.03 15.81 2.01
C TYR A 482 5.46 16.04 2.48
N GLY A 483 5.68 16.97 3.41
CA GLY A 483 6.98 17.30 3.99
C GLY A 483 7.55 16.11 4.74
N GLY A 484 6.92 15.73 5.84
CA GLY A 484 7.35 14.58 6.62
C GLY A 484 7.88 15.02 7.97
N ALA A 485 9.08 14.59 8.33
CA ALA A 485 9.72 14.92 9.60
C ALA A 485 10.86 15.92 9.40
N ASP A 486 11.03 16.81 10.39
CA ASP A 486 11.92 17.97 10.41
C ASP A 486 11.34 19.18 9.65
N ASP A 487 12.04 20.32 9.65
CA ASP A 487 11.47 21.59 9.17
C ASP A 487 11.51 21.70 7.64
N ASP A 488 10.33 21.67 7.01
CA ASP A 488 10.13 21.60 5.58
C ASP A 488 9.67 22.92 4.94
N VAL A 489 9.82 23.01 3.61
CA VAL A 489 9.30 24.09 2.77
C VAL A 489 8.50 23.49 1.62
N LEU A 490 7.18 23.70 1.60
CA LEU A 490 6.27 23.21 0.58
C LEU A 490 5.67 24.41 -0.18
N ALA A 491 5.67 24.36 -1.51
CA ALA A 491 5.00 25.34 -2.37
C ALA A 491 4.16 24.61 -3.42
N GLY A 492 2.85 24.85 -3.48
CA GLY A 492 1.95 24.25 -4.46
C GLY A 492 2.05 24.89 -5.84
N ASP A 493 2.31 26.21 -5.86
CA ASP A 493 2.36 27.10 -7.02
C ASP A 493 0.98 27.42 -7.62
N GLY A 494 0.34 26.52 -8.37
CA GLY A 494 -1.00 26.81 -8.90
C GLY A 494 -1.82 25.55 -9.15
N GLY A 495 -3.14 25.71 -9.18
CA GLY A 495 -4.07 24.59 -9.09
C GLY A 495 -4.58 24.39 -7.66
N ASP A 496 -5.53 23.47 -7.51
CA ASP A 496 -6.11 23.17 -6.19
C ASP A 496 -5.27 22.08 -5.51
N ASP A 497 -4.38 22.46 -4.60
CA ASP A 497 -3.28 21.63 -4.09
C ASP A 497 -3.53 21.04 -2.69
N TRP A 498 -2.72 20.04 -2.34
CA TRP A 498 -2.78 19.33 -1.06
C TRP A 498 -1.43 19.26 -0.39
N LEU A 499 -1.20 20.12 0.60
CA LEU A 499 0.11 20.27 1.23
C LEU A 499 0.04 19.83 2.70
N PHE A 500 0.94 18.92 3.08
CA PHE A 500 1.00 18.35 4.42
C PHE A 500 2.41 18.52 5.00
N GLY A 501 2.59 19.31 6.05
CA GLY A 501 3.89 19.49 6.73
C GLY A 501 4.27 18.27 7.56
N ASP A 502 3.35 17.84 8.43
CA ASP A 502 3.49 16.72 9.37
C ASP A 502 4.26 17.09 10.64
N ARG A 503 5.55 16.80 10.79
CA ARG A 503 6.31 17.14 12.01
C ARG A 503 7.47 18.07 11.69
N GLY A 504 7.44 19.30 12.17
CA GLY A 504 8.54 20.24 12.00
C GLY A 504 8.05 21.65 12.26
N ASP A 505 8.93 22.65 12.19
CA ASP A 505 8.50 24.04 12.03
C ASP A 505 8.46 24.39 10.54
N ASP A 506 7.36 24.08 9.85
CA ASP A 506 7.32 24.11 8.38
C ASP A 506 6.91 25.47 7.78
N VAL A 507 7.21 25.65 6.50
CA VAL A 507 6.74 26.77 5.66
C VAL A 507 5.95 26.20 4.49
N ILE A 508 4.67 26.53 4.40
CA ILE A 508 3.75 25.99 3.40
C ILE A 508 3.07 27.15 2.65
N GLU A 509 3.22 27.20 1.34
CA GLU A 509 2.55 28.16 0.45
C GLU A 509 1.66 27.38 -0.53
N GLY A 510 0.34 27.61 -0.49
CA GLY A 510 -0.63 26.98 -1.40
C GLY A 510 -0.38 27.43 -2.84
N GLY A 511 -0.66 28.70 -3.12
CA GLY A 511 -0.44 29.27 -4.44
C GLY A 511 -1.73 29.84 -5.02
N GLU A 512 -1.92 29.74 -6.34
CA GLU A 512 -3.19 30.08 -6.99
C GLU A 512 -4.14 28.87 -7.00
N GLY A 513 -5.32 28.94 -6.40
CA GLY A 513 -6.29 27.84 -6.44
C GLY A 513 -6.97 27.62 -5.10
N ASP A 514 -7.90 26.66 -5.02
CA ASP A 514 -8.56 26.32 -3.76
C ASP A 514 -7.73 25.23 -3.04
N ASP A 515 -6.85 25.63 -2.13
CA ASP A 515 -5.83 24.75 -1.56
C ASP A 515 -6.22 24.14 -0.20
N VAL A 516 -5.60 23.00 0.12
CA VAL A 516 -5.72 22.33 1.42
C VAL A 516 -4.34 22.18 2.05
N LEU A 517 -4.08 22.97 3.09
CA LEU A 517 -2.82 22.95 3.84
C LEU A 517 -3.10 22.39 5.24
N ILE A 518 -2.41 21.31 5.62
CA ILE A 518 -2.58 20.64 6.92
C ILE A 518 -1.24 20.41 7.58
N ASP A 519 -1.02 21.09 8.71
CA ASP A 519 0.23 21.03 9.45
C ASP A 519 0.04 21.30 10.95
N PRO A 520 -0.40 20.27 11.70
CA PRO A 520 -0.92 20.42 13.05
C PRO A 520 0.14 20.36 14.15
N GLU A 521 1.42 20.09 13.86
CA GLU A 521 2.51 20.06 14.85
C GLU A 521 3.53 21.16 14.53
N GLY A 522 4.20 21.71 15.55
CA GLY A 522 5.22 22.75 15.33
C GLY A 522 4.71 24.20 15.22
N GLY A 523 5.65 25.11 14.96
CA GLY A 523 5.47 26.56 14.88
C GLY A 523 5.50 27.07 13.44
N ASN A 524 4.46 26.72 12.68
CA ASN A 524 4.51 26.75 11.22
C ASN A 524 4.18 28.12 10.64
N ARG A 525 4.45 28.28 9.34
CA ARG A 525 4.01 29.40 8.52
C ARG A 525 3.25 28.87 7.32
N MET A 526 1.96 29.14 7.25
CA MET A 526 1.08 28.65 6.20
C MET A 526 0.42 29.84 5.51
N ALA A 527 0.45 29.88 4.18
CA ALA A 527 -0.25 30.87 3.37
C ALA A 527 -1.06 30.13 2.30
N GLY A 528 -2.38 30.37 2.24
CA GLY A 528 -3.25 29.83 1.19
C GLY A 528 -2.94 30.49 -0.15
N GLY A 529 -3.24 31.78 -0.25
CA GLY A 529 -2.99 32.56 -1.46
C GLY A 529 -4.30 33.07 -2.05
N PRO A 530 -4.40 33.25 -3.38
CA PRO A 530 -5.67 33.51 -4.03
C PRO A 530 -6.49 32.22 -4.22
N GLY A 531 -7.72 32.18 -3.71
CA GLY A 531 -8.65 31.05 -3.80
C GLY A 531 -9.43 30.87 -2.50
N ASP A 532 -10.39 29.94 -2.47
CA ASP A 532 -11.12 29.61 -1.24
C ASP A 532 -10.37 28.48 -0.50
N ASP A 533 -9.48 28.84 0.44
CA ASP A 533 -8.50 27.92 1.01
C ASP A 533 -8.94 27.25 2.32
N HIS A 534 -8.34 26.09 2.61
CA HIS A 534 -8.48 25.37 3.87
C HIS A 534 -7.13 25.21 4.56
N LEU A 535 -6.94 25.91 5.68
CA LEU A 535 -5.72 25.81 6.49
C LEU A 535 -6.06 25.20 7.86
N GLU A 536 -5.45 24.06 8.19
CA GLU A 536 -5.51 23.44 9.51
C GLU A 536 -4.11 23.27 10.09
N GLY A 537 -3.76 24.03 11.14
CA GLY A 537 -2.41 23.94 11.69
C GLY A 537 -2.16 24.74 12.96
N SER A 538 -0.89 24.90 13.32
CA SER A 538 -0.43 25.79 14.40
C SER A 538 0.62 26.78 13.90
N GLY A 539 0.81 27.89 14.63
CA GLY A 539 1.77 28.93 14.23
C GLY A 539 1.12 30.14 13.57
N LEU A 540 1.52 30.49 12.35
CA LEU A 540 1.00 31.62 11.57
C LEU A 540 0.25 31.10 10.34
N LEU A 541 -1.06 31.31 10.28
CA LEU A 541 -1.91 30.92 9.16
C LEU A 541 -2.47 32.19 8.51
N ASP A 542 -2.28 32.33 7.20
CA ASP A 542 -2.76 33.44 6.37
C ASP A 542 -3.61 32.86 5.23
N GLY A 543 -4.92 33.16 5.22
CA GLY A 543 -5.85 32.68 4.19
C GLY A 543 -5.50 33.27 2.84
N GLY A 544 -5.53 34.60 2.76
CA GLY A 544 -5.11 35.34 1.58
C GLY A 544 -6.28 36.05 0.94
N ALA A 545 -6.68 35.66 -0.26
CA ALA A 545 -7.81 36.28 -0.94
C ALA A 545 -8.83 35.22 -1.34
N GLY A 546 -10.04 35.30 -0.79
CA GLY A 546 -11.09 34.32 -1.00
C GLY A 546 -11.94 34.16 0.25
N ALA A 547 -12.75 33.12 0.30
CA ALA A 547 -13.53 32.78 1.48
C ALA A 547 -12.86 31.62 2.21
N ASP A 548 -11.94 31.95 3.13
CA ASP A 548 -11.02 30.97 3.67
C ASP A 548 -11.54 30.31 4.95
N ARG A 549 -11.04 29.10 5.21
CA ARG A 549 -11.29 28.38 6.45
C ARG A 549 -9.99 28.13 7.20
N LEU A 550 -9.85 28.80 8.35
CA LEU A 550 -8.66 28.73 9.18
C LEU A 550 -8.96 28.02 10.50
N ILE A 551 -8.33 26.86 10.70
CA ILE A 551 -8.50 25.99 11.86
C ILE A 551 -7.19 25.95 12.66
N ALA A 552 -7.22 26.43 13.90
CA ALA A 552 -6.12 26.23 14.83
C ALA A 552 -6.21 24.81 15.43
N ALA A 553 -5.28 23.95 15.03
CA ALA A 553 -5.36 22.49 15.20
C ALA A 553 -5.20 22.01 16.64
N ASN A 554 -4.42 22.73 17.46
CA ASN A 554 -4.05 22.30 18.80
C ASN A 554 -4.01 23.50 19.79
N ALA A 555 -3.54 23.26 21.02
CA ALA A 555 -3.51 24.28 22.07
C ALA A 555 -2.33 25.28 21.99
N ALA A 556 -1.42 25.11 21.03
CA ALA A 556 -0.31 26.01 20.80
C ALA A 556 -0.80 27.40 20.37
N ALA A 557 -0.02 28.42 20.70
CA ALA A 557 -0.34 29.80 20.35
C ALA A 557 -0.37 29.94 18.82
N THR A 558 -1.52 30.31 18.27
CA THR A 558 -1.73 30.38 16.81
C THR A 558 -2.27 31.76 16.41
N THR A 559 -1.76 32.31 15.32
CA THR A 559 -2.23 33.56 14.71
C THR A 559 -2.91 33.23 13.40
N LEU A 560 -4.13 33.75 13.22
CA LEU A 560 -4.95 33.56 12.03
C LEU A 560 -5.19 34.93 11.37
N THR A 561 -4.87 35.05 10.10
CA THR A 561 -5.19 36.19 9.24
C THR A 561 -6.13 35.68 8.16
N GLY A 562 -7.34 36.23 8.05
CA GLY A 562 -8.28 35.80 7.02
C GLY A 562 -7.90 36.36 5.65
N GLY A 563 -7.69 37.67 5.60
CA GLY A 563 -7.34 38.40 4.39
C GLY A 563 -8.56 39.02 3.72
N ASP A 564 -8.58 39.00 2.38
CA ASP A 564 -9.64 39.60 1.57
C ASP A 564 -10.79 38.60 1.36
N GLY A 565 -11.94 38.80 1.99
CA GLY A 565 -13.16 38.04 1.72
C GLY A 565 -13.87 37.65 3.01
N PRO A 566 -14.90 36.78 2.96
CA PRO A 566 -15.62 36.33 4.14
C PRO A 566 -15.02 35.05 4.72
N ASP A 567 -14.34 35.16 5.85
CA ASP A 567 -13.56 34.05 6.39
C ASP A 567 -14.25 33.31 7.55
N LEU A 568 -13.85 32.05 7.73
CA LEU A 568 -14.29 31.18 8.81
C LEU A 568 -13.13 30.78 9.72
N PHE A 569 -13.11 31.34 10.93
CA PHE A 569 -12.13 31.01 11.94
C PHE A 569 -12.63 29.93 12.90
N MET A 570 -11.82 28.91 13.17
CA MET A 570 -12.16 27.80 14.06
C MET A 570 -11.10 27.62 15.16
N PRO A 571 -11.33 28.18 16.36
CA PRO A 571 -10.40 28.03 17.47
C PRO A 571 -10.46 26.64 18.12
N PRO A 572 -9.38 26.17 18.76
CA PRO A 572 -9.30 24.89 19.45
C PRO A 572 -10.09 24.91 20.78
N PRO A 573 -10.32 23.75 21.43
CA PRO A 573 -10.99 23.67 22.73
C PRO A 573 -10.29 24.41 23.89
N GLU A 574 -8.97 24.55 23.81
CA GLU A 574 -8.11 25.25 24.77
C GLU A 574 -6.90 25.84 24.04
N GLY A 575 -6.22 26.84 24.63
CA GLY A 575 -5.05 27.48 24.02
C GLY A 575 -5.23 28.98 23.82
N GLU A 576 -4.30 29.58 23.07
CA GLU A 576 -4.31 31.01 22.73
C GLU A 576 -4.38 31.19 21.21
N VAL A 577 -5.36 31.96 20.74
CA VAL A 577 -5.54 32.32 19.33
C VAL A 577 -5.54 33.83 19.18
N THR A 578 -4.84 34.35 18.18
CA THR A 578 -4.94 35.75 17.76
C THR A 578 -5.52 35.81 16.35
N ILE A 579 -6.61 36.55 16.15
CA ILE A 579 -7.17 36.82 14.83
C ILE A 579 -6.87 38.28 14.49
N THR A 580 -6.19 38.53 13.39
CA THR A 580 -5.54 39.83 13.13
C THR A 580 -6.41 40.86 12.43
N ASP A 581 -7.44 40.43 11.71
CA ASP A 581 -8.20 41.25 10.76
C ASP A 581 -9.72 41.01 10.79
N PHE A 582 -10.22 40.33 11.83
CA PHE A 582 -11.63 39.98 11.97
C PHE A 582 -12.60 41.14 11.69
N SER A 583 -13.42 40.99 10.66
CA SER A 583 -14.50 41.86 10.22
C SER A 583 -15.86 41.25 10.60
N PRO A 584 -16.57 41.74 11.65
CA PRO A 584 -17.86 41.16 12.06
C PRO A 584 -18.94 41.17 10.96
N ALA A 585 -18.80 42.04 9.96
CA ALA A 585 -19.72 42.16 8.84
C ALA A 585 -19.59 40.99 7.84
N GLU A 586 -18.38 40.47 7.66
CA GLU A 586 -18.04 39.46 6.65
C GLU A 586 -17.73 38.11 7.32
N ASP A 587 -16.88 38.12 8.34
CA ASP A 587 -16.29 36.93 8.93
C ASP A 587 -17.16 36.24 9.96
N ARG A 588 -16.82 34.98 10.21
CA ARG A 588 -17.48 34.12 11.20
C ARG A 588 -16.44 33.39 12.04
N ILE A 589 -16.79 33.18 13.30
CA ILE A 589 -16.07 32.26 14.17
C ILE A 589 -16.98 31.05 14.42
N ASP A 590 -16.52 29.87 14.03
CA ASP A 590 -17.22 28.62 14.30
C ASP A 590 -16.67 27.97 15.59
N TRP A 591 -17.54 27.90 16.59
CA TRP A 591 -17.26 27.38 17.92
C TRP A 591 -17.51 25.88 18.08
N THR A 592 -17.77 25.15 16.99
CA THR A 592 -18.17 23.74 17.00
C THR A 592 -17.14 22.84 17.71
N LEU A 593 -15.84 23.18 17.63
CA LEU A 593 -14.76 22.42 18.30
C LEU A 593 -14.82 22.48 19.82
N LEU A 594 -15.52 23.46 20.43
CA LEU A 594 -15.75 23.51 21.88
C LEU A 594 -16.69 22.39 22.38
N GLY A 595 -17.32 21.68 21.45
CA GLY A 595 -18.10 20.49 21.73
C GLY A 595 -19.49 20.76 22.33
N PRO A 596 -20.23 19.69 22.68
CA PRO A 596 -21.64 19.77 23.03
C PRO A 596 -21.91 20.46 24.37
N GLY A 597 -20.88 20.83 25.13
CA GLY A 597 -20.98 21.58 26.38
C GLY A 597 -21.09 23.10 26.17
N PHE A 598 -20.65 23.63 25.02
CA PHE A 598 -20.64 25.06 24.75
C PHE A 598 -22.06 25.62 24.62
N ARG A 599 -22.32 26.75 25.29
CA ARG A 599 -23.65 27.40 25.32
C ARG A 599 -23.58 28.86 24.95
N CYS A 600 -22.59 29.24 24.13
CA CYS A 600 -22.35 30.64 23.78
C CYS A 600 -22.06 31.52 25.00
N ASP A 601 -21.47 30.95 26.03
CA ASP A 601 -21.12 31.57 27.31
C ASP A 601 -19.69 32.12 27.30
N LEU A 602 -19.37 32.92 26.27
CA LEU A 602 -18.06 33.55 26.10
C LEU A 602 -17.88 34.74 27.05
N GLY A 603 -16.75 34.78 27.77
CA GLY A 603 -16.29 35.96 28.47
C GLY A 603 -15.67 36.94 27.48
N VAL A 604 -16.21 38.17 27.39
CA VAL A 604 -15.75 39.23 26.48
C VAL A 604 -15.15 40.38 27.28
N ALA A 605 -13.94 40.82 26.93
CA ALA A 605 -13.26 41.95 27.54
C ALA A 605 -12.59 42.82 26.47
N ARG A 606 -12.59 44.15 26.65
CA ARG A 606 -11.82 45.06 25.79
C ARG A 606 -10.42 45.28 26.35
N GLN A 607 -9.41 45.23 25.51
CA GLN A 607 -8.01 45.51 25.85
C GLN A 607 -7.40 46.46 24.82
N GLY A 608 -7.48 47.76 25.08
CA GLY A 608 -7.06 48.77 24.09
C GLY A 608 -8.04 48.84 22.92
N GLN A 609 -7.57 48.60 21.70
CA GLN A 609 -8.41 48.49 20.50
C GLN A 609 -8.92 47.06 20.26
N ASP A 610 -8.40 46.09 21.00
CA ASP A 610 -8.65 44.68 20.77
C ASP A 610 -9.81 44.18 21.64
N THR A 611 -10.43 43.09 21.18
CA THR A 611 -11.40 42.34 21.95
C THR A 611 -10.82 40.97 22.33
N LEU A 612 -10.86 40.65 23.62
CA LEU A 612 -10.45 39.38 24.17
C LEU A 612 -11.68 38.54 24.51
N LEU A 613 -11.67 37.31 24.02
CA LEU A 613 -12.69 36.30 24.22
C LEU A 613 -12.12 35.15 25.02
N SER A 614 -12.95 34.57 25.87
CA SER A 614 -12.50 33.53 26.78
C SER A 614 -13.60 32.51 27.04
N TRP A 615 -13.23 31.24 27.00
CA TRP A 615 -14.08 30.15 27.43
C TRP A 615 -13.22 29.04 28.04
N GLY A 616 -13.46 28.69 29.31
CA GLY A 616 -12.58 27.76 30.03
C GLY A 616 -11.11 28.20 29.99
N LYS A 617 -10.27 27.40 29.33
CA LYS A 617 -8.84 27.69 29.08
C LYS A 617 -8.54 28.36 27.73
N LEU A 618 -9.50 28.41 26.81
CA LEU A 618 -9.33 29.08 25.52
C LEU A 618 -9.30 30.60 25.72
N ARG A 619 -8.36 31.27 25.04
CA ARG A 619 -8.30 32.72 24.90
C ARG A 619 -8.20 33.07 23.41
N VAL A 620 -9.10 33.90 22.90
CA VAL A 620 -9.06 34.39 21.52
C VAL A 620 -8.97 35.91 21.54
N ARG A 621 -7.93 36.49 20.94
CA ARG A 621 -7.74 37.93 20.79
C ARG A 621 -8.09 38.34 19.38
N LEU A 622 -9.10 39.20 19.23
CA LEU A 622 -9.44 39.87 17.97
C LEU A 622 -8.72 41.22 17.95
N VAL A 623 -7.76 41.39 17.04
CA VAL A 623 -6.96 42.62 16.93
C VAL A 623 -7.77 43.70 16.23
N GLY A 624 -7.89 44.88 16.84
CA GLY A 624 -8.58 46.03 16.24
C GLY A 624 -10.10 45.89 16.02
N ALA A 625 -10.68 44.71 16.23
CA ALA A 625 -12.11 44.47 16.01
C ALA A 625 -12.97 44.94 17.19
N ASP A 626 -14.05 45.68 16.89
CA ASP A 626 -15.07 46.02 17.88
C ASP A 626 -16.17 44.95 17.92
N TRP A 627 -15.92 43.89 18.69
CA TRP A 627 -16.93 42.87 18.96
C TRP A 627 -17.60 43.07 20.33
N GLY A 628 -18.88 43.44 20.31
CA GLY A 628 -19.64 43.84 21.49
C GLY A 628 -20.39 42.70 22.20
N PRO A 629 -20.66 42.83 23.52
CA PRO A 629 -21.49 41.86 24.24
C PRO A 629 -22.94 41.89 23.74
N GLY A 630 -23.30 40.91 22.91
CA GLY A 630 -24.65 40.74 22.33
C GLY A 630 -24.68 40.47 20.82
N GLU A 631 -23.56 40.68 20.13
CA GLU A 631 -23.40 40.31 18.73
C GLU A 631 -22.75 38.92 18.63
N GLY A 632 -23.35 37.99 17.87
CA GLY A 632 -22.56 36.95 17.21
C GLY A 632 -22.31 35.60 17.90
N CYS A 633 -23.22 35.10 18.74
CA CYS A 633 -23.26 33.64 18.98
C CYS A 633 -24.67 33.12 18.68
N ALA A 634 -24.98 33.08 17.38
CA ALA A 634 -26.17 32.43 16.87
C ALA A 634 -25.88 30.93 16.70
N ARG A 635 -26.87 30.11 17.05
CA ARG A 635 -26.79 28.65 17.01
C ARG A 635 -26.92 28.09 15.61
#